data_AF-A0A8D3CAR8-F1
#
_entry.id   AF-A0A8D3CAR8-F1
#
_cell.length_a   1.000
_cell.length_b   1.000
_cell.length_c   1.000
_cell.angle_alpha   90.00
_cell.angle_beta   90.00
_cell.angle_gamma   90.00
#
_symmetry.space_group_name_H-M   'P 1'
#
loop_
_entity.id
_entity.type
_entity.pdbx_description
1 polymer ?
#
loop_
_entity_poly.entity_id
_entity_poly.type
_entity_poly.pdbx_seq_one_letter_code
_entity_poly.pdbx_strand_id
1 'polypeptide(L)'
;MRVSSGIGKDELQTAIELSLQESHSAEEEEREFHRALEASAEENAARMKRKRCEAQHEMCSPADWIRQDDWPVGIRNVGNTCWFSAVIQSLFHLPVFRRLVLSYHLSERLLDKCKSHSDKRNIAFMQELRCLFALMVGSTRRFVDPSAAVELLREAFRTSEAQQDVSEFSHKLLDWLEDAFQLAASGKNAEDKQRNPMVQLFYGTFVTERRHEGKTLCNTEQFGQYPLQVNGFNSLDECLEGAMVEREIESLHSDHSITPGRERWFKKLPPVLTFELSRFEFNTQLGRPEKIHKKLEFPQIIYMDRYLHKNIEDTHERRGEVKKLKEQLALLQQKLECYKNYGSGPTKYPLADVLQFVLEFATTKPTSVSPAEDLRPAASSPTPAGHPNSGTTSSSPSEPADTDSSEVPSASCCQRTPIYKPFTQCRHHVDCPPHPAPHSVTEEELHFVKTCLQRWRTEVENDVNGIAVCHCAIAQVPYRLHAVLVHEGQASAGHYWAYIYDHANQRWMKYNDVCITESSWDELERDSFGGITNASAYCLMYIDDRLQNLITEDTDNETGQVLHGMDSLPPVLRRYVNEDNRWFQQELSEWEEQFCKTAAPQGESTASVEIPDAGPDNSQQTPVEPAPQSGPSVTGLASGTKGEPEASGEAPEHKAEQGDEERRPDVPAARQRPAESDVSEVDIPNVGRIMVRADADGYNEEMMLTPAMQGVILAIAKARQTFDKEGPEAGLIKAFHEEYCRLYELSQEETTPQEDARLQHALVYFFQNKAPKRVIERTLLEQFTDRNLSFDERAISIMREARSKLRLIKPEDMDMDEYLQWHDDYSLFRTVFVYLLTGLEQYQHGKMREALTYLAHAYETNATLLKNGEQRGVDKSLIAVYRRKCLTALNESASRLFCSAEESKVEEAVAIMDEAVIPCLHLMSRDPALSREDGDAMEGIRSHWCCCLGQDMDDSLQVKLGELLPRVLDVHVSQAHDLCSRLAAVMESIHSTSVVSVK
;
A
#
# COMPACT_ATOMS: atom_id res chain seq x y z
N MET A 1 11.65 -38.40 51.26
CA MET A 1 11.09 -38.32 49.88
C MET A 1 9.62 -37.96 49.96
N ARG A 2 9.09 -37.37 48.88
CA ARG A 2 7.72 -36.87 48.69
C ARG A 2 7.37 -35.60 49.48
N VAL A 3 7.53 -34.49 48.76
CA VAL A 3 6.95 -33.17 49.05
C VAL A 3 5.52 -33.17 48.48
N SER A 4 4.55 -33.06 49.38
CA SER A 4 3.14 -32.67 49.19
C SER A 4 2.50 -32.80 50.58
N SER A 5 1.69 -31.92 51.13
CA SER A 5 1.05 -30.68 50.67
C SER A 5 0.70 -29.88 51.95
N GLY A 6 0.23 -28.64 51.90
CA GLY A 6 -0.24 -27.89 50.75
C GLY A 6 -0.43 -26.40 51.06
N ILE A 7 -0.69 -25.67 49.97
CA ILE A 7 -0.99 -24.25 49.96
C ILE A 7 -2.30 -24.01 50.75
N GLY A 8 -2.35 -22.93 51.53
CA GLY A 8 -3.57 -22.53 52.23
C GLY A 8 -4.70 -22.35 51.22
N LYS A 9 -5.85 -23.01 51.43
CA LYS A 9 -6.92 -23.07 50.41
C LYS A 9 -7.34 -21.68 49.91
N ASP A 10 -7.35 -20.69 50.79
CA ASP A 10 -7.73 -19.32 50.47
C ASP A 10 -6.59 -18.48 49.85
N GLU A 11 -5.30 -18.80 50.07
CA GLU A 11 -4.18 -18.20 49.29
C GLU A 11 -4.24 -18.69 47.85
N LEU A 12 -4.49 -19.99 47.66
CA LEU A 12 -4.76 -20.55 46.33
C LEU A 12 -6.05 -19.93 45.74
N GLN A 13 -7.09 -19.71 46.55
CA GLN A 13 -8.35 -19.11 46.10
C GLN A 13 -8.15 -17.65 45.66
N THR A 14 -7.38 -16.86 46.40
CA THR A 14 -7.12 -15.43 46.09
C THR A 14 -6.15 -15.30 44.92
N ALA A 15 -5.15 -16.17 44.81
CA ALA A 15 -4.30 -16.25 43.62
C ALA A 15 -5.09 -16.73 42.39
N ILE A 16 -6.05 -17.65 42.56
CA ILE A 16 -6.99 -18.05 41.50
C ILE A 16 -7.94 -16.89 41.15
N GLU A 17 -8.45 -16.11 42.10
CA GLU A 17 -9.33 -14.97 41.81
C GLU A 17 -8.59 -13.82 41.12
N LEU A 18 -7.37 -13.48 41.57
CA LEU A 18 -6.52 -12.51 40.89
C LEU A 18 -6.09 -13.00 39.51
N SER A 19 -5.66 -14.26 39.39
CA SER A 19 -5.30 -14.85 38.10
C SER A 19 -6.51 -15.03 37.17
N LEU A 20 -7.73 -15.23 37.69
CA LEU A 20 -8.97 -15.23 36.92
C LEU A 20 -9.40 -13.82 36.51
N GLN A 21 -9.08 -12.81 37.31
CA GLN A 21 -9.40 -11.42 36.99
C GLN A 21 -8.39 -10.83 36.00
N GLU A 22 -7.10 -11.15 36.15
CA GLU A 22 -6.07 -10.91 35.15
C GLU A 22 -6.31 -11.74 33.88
N SER A 23 -6.74 -13.01 33.99
CA SER A 23 -7.11 -13.79 32.81
C SER A 23 -8.40 -13.28 32.17
N HIS A 24 -9.37 -12.75 32.92
CA HIS A 24 -10.55 -12.13 32.32
C HIS A 24 -10.25 -10.77 31.68
N SER A 25 -9.34 -9.94 32.24
CA SER A 25 -8.91 -8.71 31.57
C SER A 25 -8.03 -9.02 30.37
N ALA A 26 -7.12 -10.01 30.47
CA ALA A 26 -6.33 -10.49 29.34
C ALA A 26 -7.21 -11.17 28.29
N GLU A 27 -8.27 -11.91 28.66
CA GLU A 27 -9.27 -12.42 27.73
C GLU A 27 -10.16 -11.30 27.15
N GLU A 28 -10.38 -10.18 27.86
CA GLU A 28 -11.10 -9.02 27.29
C GLU A 28 -10.20 -8.24 26.33
N GLU A 29 -8.94 -7.99 26.67
CA GLU A 29 -7.93 -7.41 25.77
C GLU A 29 -7.64 -8.34 24.59
N GLU A 30 -7.55 -9.65 24.79
CA GLU A 30 -7.35 -10.66 23.74
C GLU A 30 -8.63 -10.84 22.91
N ARG A 31 -9.83 -10.72 23.48
CA ARG A 31 -11.09 -10.63 22.70
C ARG A 31 -11.21 -9.31 21.95
N GLU A 32 -10.71 -8.19 22.48
CA GLU A 32 -10.76 -6.89 21.81
C GLU A 32 -9.68 -6.80 20.72
N PHE A 33 -8.51 -7.37 20.97
CA PHE A 33 -7.46 -7.61 19.99
C PHE A 33 -7.89 -8.63 18.93
N HIS A 34 -8.57 -9.73 19.28
CA HIS A 34 -9.19 -10.64 18.32
C HIS A 34 -10.34 -9.97 17.57
N ARG A 35 -11.16 -9.12 18.20
CA ARG A 35 -12.22 -8.38 17.50
C ARG A 35 -11.65 -7.30 16.57
N ALA A 36 -10.49 -6.73 16.90
CA ALA A 36 -9.73 -5.83 16.04
C ALA A 36 -9.00 -6.59 14.92
N LEU A 37 -8.50 -7.80 15.18
CA LEU A 37 -7.94 -8.71 14.18
C LEU A 37 -9.01 -9.30 13.27
N GLU A 38 -10.21 -9.59 13.78
CA GLU A 38 -11.37 -10.02 13.02
C GLU A 38 -11.93 -8.85 12.21
N ALA A 39 -12.05 -7.63 12.77
CA ALA A 39 -12.39 -6.45 12.00
C ALA A 39 -11.33 -6.15 10.92
N SER A 40 -10.04 -6.31 11.23
CA SER A 40 -8.93 -6.17 10.27
C SER A 40 -8.87 -7.33 9.27
N ALA A 41 -9.32 -8.55 9.63
CA ALA A 41 -9.39 -9.69 8.74
C ALA A 41 -10.66 -9.67 7.88
N GLU A 42 -11.76 -9.12 8.38
CA GLU A 42 -12.98 -8.80 7.62
C GLU A 42 -12.73 -7.60 6.70
N GLU A 43 -11.99 -6.59 7.15
CA GLU A 43 -11.53 -5.50 6.30
C GLU A 43 -10.51 -6.00 5.27
N ASN A 44 -9.56 -6.87 5.62
CA ASN A 44 -8.64 -7.48 4.66
C ASN A 44 -9.33 -8.53 3.77
N ALA A 45 -10.39 -9.20 4.22
CA ALA A 45 -11.22 -10.07 3.38
C ALA A 45 -12.14 -9.25 2.48
N ALA A 46 -12.61 -8.07 2.92
CA ALA A 46 -13.30 -7.09 2.10
C ALA A 46 -12.32 -6.42 1.12
N ARG A 47 -11.06 -6.18 1.51
CA ARG A 47 -9.96 -5.68 0.67
C ARG A 47 -9.49 -6.75 -0.31
N MET A 48 -9.50 -8.03 0.06
CA MET A 48 -9.29 -9.16 -0.86
C MET A 48 -10.49 -9.38 -1.77
N LYS A 49 -11.74 -9.18 -1.31
CA LYS A 49 -12.92 -9.17 -2.17
C LYS A 49 -12.88 -7.99 -3.14
N ARG A 50 -12.49 -6.78 -2.71
CA ARG A 50 -12.28 -5.60 -3.56
C ARG A 50 -11.10 -5.80 -4.53
N LYS A 51 -9.94 -6.27 -4.08
CA LYS A 51 -8.81 -6.65 -4.96
C LYS A 51 -9.16 -7.79 -5.92
N ARG A 52 -10.02 -8.73 -5.52
CA ARG A 52 -10.56 -9.77 -6.40
C ARG A 52 -11.57 -9.20 -7.39
N CYS A 53 -12.36 -8.18 -7.04
CA CYS A 53 -13.16 -7.41 -7.99
C CYS A 53 -12.31 -6.53 -8.93
N GLU A 54 -11.17 -5.99 -8.47
CA GLU A 54 -10.23 -5.25 -9.30
C GLU A 54 -9.45 -6.16 -10.26
N ALA A 55 -9.14 -7.39 -9.83
CA ALA A 55 -8.57 -8.45 -10.68
C ALA A 55 -9.62 -9.17 -11.56
N GLN A 56 -10.92 -9.08 -11.22
CA GLN A 56 -12.03 -9.49 -12.08
C GLN A 56 -12.45 -8.32 -12.99
N HIS A 57 -11.53 -7.86 -13.84
CA HIS A 57 -11.87 -6.96 -14.94
C HIS A 57 -12.44 -7.72 -16.16
N GLU A 58 -13.06 -8.86 -15.91
CA GLU A 58 -13.88 -9.61 -16.85
C GLU A 58 -15.24 -9.89 -16.19
N MET A 59 -16.33 -9.54 -16.86
CA MET A 59 -17.73 -9.68 -16.41
C MET A 59 -18.23 -8.71 -15.31
N CYS A 60 -17.82 -7.43 -15.32
CA CYS A 60 -18.61 -6.37 -14.67
C CYS A 60 -19.59 -5.78 -15.70
N SER A 61 -20.85 -5.52 -15.33
CA SER A 61 -21.80 -4.88 -16.24
C SER A 61 -21.50 -3.38 -16.30
N PRO A 62 -21.62 -2.71 -17.46
CA PRO A 62 -21.61 -1.25 -17.52
C PRO A 62 -22.69 -0.61 -16.62
N ALA A 63 -23.74 -1.35 -16.26
CA ALA A 63 -24.75 -0.92 -15.29
C ALA A 63 -24.18 -0.73 -13.87
N ASP A 64 -23.16 -1.48 -13.48
CA ASP A 64 -22.46 -1.33 -12.19
C ASP A 64 -21.64 -0.02 -12.11
N TRP A 65 -21.43 0.63 -13.26
CA TRP A 65 -20.72 1.90 -13.40
C TRP A 65 -21.67 3.09 -13.53
N ILE A 66 -22.98 2.90 -13.39
CA ILE A 66 -23.93 4.01 -13.29
C ILE A 66 -23.67 4.76 -11.97
N ARG A 67 -23.52 6.09 -12.08
CA ARG A 67 -23.40 7.00 -10.94
C ARG A 67 -24.72 7.02 -10.16
N GLN A 68 -24.64 6.88 -8.84
CA GLN A 68 -25.78 7.16 -7.97
C GLN A 68 -26.01 8.68 -7.91
N ASP A 69 -27.27 9.11 -7.93
CA ASP A 69 -27.64 10.52 -7.87
C ASP A 69 -26.96 11.22 -6.67
N ASP A 70 -26.49 12.44 -6.89
CA ASP A 70 -25.71 13.27 -5.96
C ASP A 70 -24.37 12.70 -5.44
N TRP A 71 -23.97 11.47 -5.79
CA TRP A 71 -22.64 10.95 -5.43
C TRP A 71 -21.52 11.58 -6.27
N PRO A 72 -20.33 11.88 -5.70
CA PRO A 72 -19.20 12.40 -6.48
C PRO A 72 -18.60 11.37 -7.45
N VAL A 73 -17.88 11.85 -8.48
CA VAL A 73 -17.31 11.04 -9.57
C VAL A 73 -15.85 10.64 -9.28
N GLY A 74 -15.54 9.35 -9.38
CA GLY A 74 -14.18 8.82 -9.22
C GLY A 74 -13.26 9.08 -10.41
N ILE A 75 -11.96 8.83 -10.25
CA ILE A 75 -10.96 8.95 -11.33
C ILE A 75 -10.30 7.59 -11.54
N ARG A 76 -10.23 7.12 -12.79
CA ARG A 76 -9.55 5.86 -13.12
C ARG A 76 -8.04 6.00 -12.94
N ASN A 77 -7.41 5.03 -12.27
CA ASN A 77 -5.95 4.96 -12.15
C ASN A 77 -5.35 4.49 -13.48
N VAL A 78 -4.51 5.31 -14.10
CA VAL A 78 -3.90 5.03 -15.41
C VAL A 78 -2.40 4.77 -15.22
N GLY A 79 -2.06 3.54 -14.85
CA GLY A 79 -0.69 3.05 -14.70
C GLY A 79 0.10 3.73 -13.57
N ASN A 80 -0.32 3.49 -12.32
CA ASN A 80 0.27 4.02 -11.09
C ASN A 80 0.25 5.56 -11.01
N THR A 81 -0.91 6.15 -11.30
CA THR A 81 -1.15 7.60 -11.29
C THR A 81 -2.17 8.04 -10.23
N CYS A 82 -2.35 7.26 -9.16
CA CYS A 82 -3.23 7.62 -8.03
C CYS A 82 -2.86 8.94 -7.33
N TRP A 83 -1.59 9.37 -7.41
CA TRP A 83 -1.16 10.71 -7.00
C TRP A 83 -1.86 11.83 -7.79
N PHE A 84 -2.14 11.61 -9.08
CA PHE A 84 -2.92 12.53 -9.92
C PHE A 84 -4.36 12.57 -9.43
N SER A 85 -4.98 11.40 -9.22
CA SER A 85 -6.34 11.28 -8.67
C SER A 85 -6.49 12.07 -7.36
N ALA A 86 -5.59 11.85 -6.39
CA ALA A 86 -5.66 12.47 -5.07
C ALA A 86 -5.54 14.01 -5.13
N VAL A 87 -4.58 14.54 -5.89
CA VAL A 87 -4.37 15.99 -6.05
C VAL A 87 -5.54 16.63 -6.82
N ILE A 88 -5.97 16.02 -7.93
CA ILE A 88 -7.05 16.57 -8.76
C ILE A 88 -8.39 16.56 -8.02
N GLN A 89 -8.73 15.50 -7.29
CA GLN A 89 -9.94 15.49 -6.47
C GLN A 89 -9.91 16.58 -5.40
N SER A 90 -8.77 16.75 -4.71
CA SER A 90 -8.60 17.77 -3.66
C SER A 90 -8.69 19.20 -4.19
N LEU A 91 -8.26 19.45 -5.42
CA LEU A 91 -8.40 20.75 -6.09
C LEU A 91 -9.81 20.96 -6.69
N PHE A 92 -10.43 19.93 -7.25
CA PHE A 92 -11.78 20.00 -7.83
C PHE A 92 -12.86 20.31 -6.79
N HIS A 93 -12.68 19.83 -5.56
CA HIS A 93 -13.62 20.08 -4.46
C HIS A 93 -13.50 21.47 -3.82
N LEU A 94 -12.55 22.31 -4.27
CA LEU A 94 -12.53 23.74 -3.97
C LEU A 94 -13.41 24.49 -4.99
N PRO A 95 -14.62 24.99 -4.63
CA PRO A 95 -15.55 25.58 -5.60
C PRO A 95 -14.96 26.79 -6.35
N VAL A 96 -14.13 27.61 -5.69
CA VAL A 96 -13.42 28.73 -6.35
C VAL A 96 -12.47 28.22 -7.44
N PHE A 97 -11.70 27.16 -7.17
CA PHE A 97 -10.78 26.60 -8.15
C PHE A 97 -11.53 25.96 -9.31
N ARG A 98 -12.57 25.17 -9.02
CA ARG A 98 -13.46 24.57 -10.01
C ARG A 98 -14.08 25.62 -10.93
N ARG A 99 -14.62 26.71 -10.37
CA ARG A 99 -15.12 27.87 -11.13
C ARG A 99 -14.05 28.48 -12.04
N LEU A 100 -12.84 28.73 -11.53
CA LEU A 100 -11.75 29.31 -12.32
C LEU A 100 -11.37 28.42 -13.51
N VAL A 101 -11.26 27.10 -13.31
CA VAL A 101 -10.94 26.14 -14.38
C VAL A 101 -12.06 26.06 -15.42
N LEU A 102 -13.32 25.93 -15.00
CA LEU A 102 -14.46 25.82 -15.91
C LEU A 102 -14.71 27.12 -16.70
N SER A 103 -14.54 28.28 -16.05
CA SER A 103 -14.67 29.61 -16.67
C SER A 103 -13.42 30.09 -17.42
N TYR A 104 -12.34 29.29 -17.49
CA TYR A 104 -11.18 29.60 -18.30
C TYR A 104 -11.53 29.66 -19.80
N HIS A 105 -11.24 30.80 -20.44
CA HIS A 105 -11.43 30.99 -21.87
C HIS A 105 -10.20 31.66 -22.47
N LEU A 106 -9.59 31.01 -23.47
CA LEU A 106 -8.48 31.58 -24.23
C LEU A 106 -8.97 32.05 -25.60
N SER A 107 -8.63 33.28 -25.97
CA SER A 107 -8.99 33.81 -27.30
C SER A 107 -8.13 33.17 -28.38
N GLU A 108 -8.74 32.78 -29.49
CA GLU A 108 -8.09 32.23 -30.69
C GLU A 108 -6.92 33.11 -31.18
N ARG A 109 -7.07 34.45 -31.08
CA ARG A 109 -6.04 35.45 -31.39
C ARG A 109 -4.82 35.46 -30.45
N LEU A 110 -4.88 34.74 -29.34
CA LEU A 110 -3.77 34.53 -28.41
C LEU A 110 -3.08 33.18 -28.64
N LEU A 111 -3.82 32.13 -29.04
CA LEU A 111 -3.20 30.86 -29.50
C LEU A 111 -2.19 31.11 -30.61
N ASP A 112 -2.54 31.90 -31.63
CA ASP A 112 -1.65 32.24 -32.76
C ASP A 112 -0.38 33.00 -32.34
N LYS A 113 -0.35 33.57 -31.14
CA LYS A 113 0.82 34.29 -30.60
C LYS A 113 1.74 33.41 -29.75
N CYS A 114 1.29 32.22 -29.34
CA CYS A 114 2.06 31.27 -28.54
C CYS A 114 3.10 30.57 -29.42
N LYS A 115 4.35 31.05 -29.35
CA LYS A 115 5.47 30.53 -30.16
C LYS A 115 6.26 29.41 -29.49
N SER A 116 6.22 29.29 -28.16
CA SER A 116 6.95 28.24 -27.45
C SER A 116 6.20 26.91 -27.46
N HIS A 117 6.94 25.79 -27.44
CA HIS A 117 6.39 24.47 -27.18
C HIS A 117 5.83 24.34 -25.75
N SER A 118 6.44 25.02 -24.76
CA SER A 118 5.95 25.05 -23.37
C SER A 118 4.53 25.60 -23.30
N ASP A 119 4.29 26.77 -23.88
CA ASP A 119 3.03 27.50 -23.77
C ASP A 119 1.90 26.68 -24.40
N LYS A 120 2.15 26.07 -25.56
CA LYS A 120 1.19 25.20 -26.25
C LYS A 120 0.82 23.98 -25.41
N ARG A 121 1.80 23.33 -24.76
CA ARG A 121 1.56 22.19 -23.88
C ARG A 121 0.76 22.59 -22.62
N ASN A 122 1.13 23.69 -21.98
CA ASN A 122 0.42 24.19 -20.79
C ASN A 122 -1.04 24.55 -21.13
N ILE A 123 -1.28 25.16 -22.31
CA ILE A 123 -2.63 25.44 -22.82
C ILE A 123 -3.41 24.15 -23.12
N ALA A 124 -2.80 23.17 -23.78
CA ALA A 124 -3.44 21.88 -24.07
C ALA A 124 -3.80 21.13 -22.78
N PHE A 125 -2.89 21.07 -21.81
CA PHE A 125 -3.15 20.47 -20.50
C PHE A 125 -4.30 21.19 -19.76
N MET A 126 -4.35 22.53 -19.82
CA MET A 126 -5.47 23.30 -19.25
C MET A 126 -6.80 23.03 -19.95
N GLN A 127 -6.80 22.75 -21.26
CA GLN A 127 -8.00 22.36 -22.01
C GLN A 127 -8.48 20.96 -21.59
N GLU A 128 -7.59 19.97 -21.51
CA GLU A 128 -7.94 18.62 -21.06
C GLU A 128 -8.39 18.60 -19.59
N LEU A 129 -7.74 19.36 -18.71
CA LEU A 129 -8.17 19.53 -17.31
C LEU A 129 -9.57 20.15 -17.21
N ARG A 130 -9.90 21.11 -18.08
CA ARG A 130 -11.22 21.73 -18.16
C ARG A 130 -12.29 20.75 -18.66
N CYS A 131 -11.95 19.88 -19.62
CA CYS A 131 -12.83 18.79 -20.06
C CYS A 131 -13.04 17.75 -18.95
N LEU A 132 -11.99 17.34 -18.25
CA LEU A 132 -12.05 16.42 -17.10
C LEU A 132 -12.95 17.00 -15.99
N PHE A 133 -12.78 18.28 -15.65
CA PHE A 133 -13.62 18.97 -14.65
C PHE A 133 -15.10 19.01 -15.07
N ALA A 134 -15.39 19.21 -16.36
CA ALA A 134 -16.76 19.16 -16.87
C ALA A 134 -17.39 17.77 -16.67
N LEU A 135 -16.65 16.70 -16.99
CA LEU A 135 -17.10 15.31 -16.80
C LEU A 135 -17.27 14.99 -15.30
N MET A 136 -16.36 15.42 -14.43
CA MET A 136 -16.48 15.22 -12.97
C MET A 136 -17.72 15.91 -12.37
N VAL A 137 -18.16 17.05 -12.94
CA VAL A 137 -19.44 17.68 -12.54
C VAL A 137 -20.64 16.85 -12.99
N GLY A 138 -20.72 16.50 -14.28
CA GLY A 138 -21.99 16.08 -14.91
C GLY A 138 -22.03 14.71 -15.57
N SER A 139 -20.97 13.90 -15.52
CA SER A 139 -21.03 12.55 -16.07
C SER A 139 -21.99 11.69 -15.26
N THR A 140 -22.76 10.84 -15.96
CA THR A 140 -23.58 9.77 -15.39
C THR A 140 -22.78 8.49 -15.14
N ARG A 141 -21.50 8.45 -15.54
CA ARG A 141 -20.56 7.39 -15.15
C ARG A 141 -20.07 7.62 -13.72
N ARG A 142 -19.91 6.53 -12.95
CA ARG A 142 -19.37 6.53 -11.58
C ARG A 142 -17.92 7.03 -11.51
N PHE A 143 -17.16 6.86 -12.58
CA PHE A 143 -15.77 7.35 -12.69
C PHE A 143 -15.48 7.86 -14.10
N VAL A 144 -14.46 8.71 -14.22
CA VAL A 144 -13.95 9.27 -15.48
C VAL A 144 -12.51 8.85 -15.72
N ASP A 145 -12.10 8.80 -17.00
CA ASP A 145 -10.75 8.42 -17.40
C ASP A 145 -9.87 9.69 -17.60
N PRO A 146 -8.78 9.86 -16.83
CA PRO A 146 -7.92 11.04 -16.91
C PRO A 146 -6.83 10.93 -18.01
N SER A 147 -6.80 9.86 -18.81
CA SER A 147 -5.68 9.51 -19.71
C SER A 147 -5.19 10.69 -20.57
N ALA A 148 -6.07 11.47 -21.18
CA ALA A 148 -5.68 12.59 -22.05
C ALA A 148 -4.85 13.67 -21.30
N ALA A 149 -5.25 14.03 -20.08
CA ALA A 149 -4.51 14.97 -19.24
C ALA A 149 -3.20 14.35 -18.71
N VAL A 150 -3.23 13.06 -18.34
CA VAL A 150 -2.08 12.31 -17.84
C VAL A 150 -1.02 12.06 -18.91
N GLU A 151 -1.39 11.85 -20.18
CA GLU A 151 -0.44 11.66 -21.29
C GLU A 151 0.34 12.94 -21.59
N LEU A 152 -0.34 14.09 -21.67
CA LEU A 152 0.29 15.41 -21.80
C LEU A 152 1.25 15.72 -20.64
N LEU A 153 0.92 15.22 -19.44
CA LEU A 153 1.79 15.33 -18.28
C LEU A 153 3.01 14.41 -18.39
N ARG A 154 2.81 13.12 -18.70
CA ARG A 154 3.89 12.12 -18.87
C ARG A 154 4.91 12.56 -19.92
N GLU A 155 4.49 13.24 -20.99
CA GLU A 155 5.41 13.83 -21.98
C GLU A 155 6.33 14.91 -21.39
N ALA A 156 5.82 15.74 -20.48
CA ALA A 156 6.57 16.85 -19.91
C ALA A 156 7.64 16.45 -18.89
N PHE A 157 7.52 15.27 -18.27
CA PHE A 157 8.41 14.79 -17.22
C PHE A 157 9.49 13.82 -17.74
N ARG A 158 9.55 13.54 -19.05
CA ARG A 158 10.51 12.59 -19.68
C ARG A 158 12.01 12.90 -19.46
N THR A 159 12.36 14.03 -18.85
CA THR A 159 13.75 14.46 -18.59
C THR A 159 14.27 14.09 -17.20
N SER A 160 13.52 13.32 -16.40
CA SER A 160 13.98 12.81 -15.10
C SER A 160 13.53 11.36 -14.92
N GLU A 161 14.47 10.48 -14.57
CA GLU A 161 14.25 9.04 -14.40
C GLU A 161 13.63 8.66 -13.04
N ALA A 162 13.24 9.66 -12.23
CA ALA A 162 12.60 9.45 -10.94
C ALA A 162 11.10 9.14 -11.08
N GLN A 163 10.59 8.23 -10.25
CA GLN A 163 9.15 8.07 -10.05
C GLN A 163 8.60 9.35 -9.40
N GLN A 164 7.53 9.91 -9.98
CA GLN A 164 7.03 11.25 -9.65
C GLN A 164 6.31 11.26 -8.29
N ASP A 165 6.71 12.18 -7.42
CA ASP A 165 6.09 12.41 -6.11
C ASP A 165 4.95 13.45 -6.20
N VAL A 166 4.02 13.42 -5.23
CA VAL A 166 2.87 14.32 -5.14
C VAL A 166 3.29 15.79 -5.06
N SER A 167 4.38 16.13 -4.38
CA SER A 167 4.88 17.51 -4.34
C SER A 167 5.36 17.98 -5.71
N GLU A 168 6.17 17.20 -6.42
CA GLU A 168 6.68 17.57 -7.75
C GLU A 168 5.52 17.77 -8.75
N PHE A 169 4.53 16.87 -8.75
CA PHE A 169 3.34 17.04 -9.58
C PHE A 169 2.55 18.30 -9.21
N SER A 170 2.20 18.46 -7.92
CA SER A 170 1.35 19.57 -7.49
C SER A 170 2.03 20.94 -7.67
N HIS A 171 3.36 21.02 -7.54
CA HIS A 171 4.14 22.19 -7.90
C HIS A 171 4.05 22.49 -9.41
N LYS A 172 4.41 21.55 -10.29
CA LYS A 172 4.37 21.81 -11.74
C LYS A 172 2.96 22.06 -12.26
N LEU A 173 1.95 21.43 -11.66
CA LEU A 173 0.54 21.69 -11.92
C LEU A 173 0.19 23.16 -11.64
N LEU A 174 0.53 23.65 -10.44
CA LEU A 174 0.26 25.05 -10.07
C LEU A 174 1.05 26.03 -10.95
N ASP A 175 2.30 25.73 -11.30
CA ASP A 175 3.11 26.56 -12.20
C ASP A 175 2.48 26.66 -13.61
N TRP A 176 2.05 25.53 -14.20
CA TRP A 176 1.42 25.54 -15.53
C TRP A 176 0.06 26.25 -15.52
N LEU A 177 -0.68 26.15 -14.42
CA LEU A 177 -1.91 26.90 -14.21
C LEU A 177 -1.62 28.40 -14.04
N GLU A 178 -0.61 28.81 -13.24
CA GLU A 178 -0.19 30.21 -13.16
C GLU A 178 0.10 30.76 -14.57
N ASP A 179 0.94 30.07 -15.35
CA ASP A 179 1.30 30.47 -16.70
C ASP A 179 0.08 30.57 -17.63
N ALA A 180 -0.82 29.59 -17.61
CA ALA A 180 -2.03 29.60 -18.45
C ALA A 180 -2.96 30.78 -18.11
N PHE A 181 -3.21 31.03 -16.81
CA PHE A 181 -4.01 32.18 -16.38
C PHE A 181 -3.30 33.52 -16.64
N GLN A 182 -1.97 33.56 -16.56
CA GLN A 182 -1.18 34.76 -16.88
C GLN A 182 -1.24 35.10 -18.37
N LEU A 183 -1.18 34.09 -19.24
CA LEU A 183 -1.33 34.24 -20.69
C LEU A 183 -2.73 34.76 -21.05
N ALA A 184 -3.78 34.26 -20.40
CA ALA A 184 -5.15 34.74 -20.58
C ALA A 184 -5.35 36.19 -20.10
N ALA A 185 -4.65 36.60 -19.04
CA ALA A 185 -4.71 37.97 -18.51
C ALA A 185 -4.00 39.03 -19.39
N SER A 186 -3.21 38.62 -20.39
CA SER A 186 -2.54 39.48 -21.40
C SER A 186 -1.51 40.49 -20.87
N GLY A 187 -1.13 40.43 -19.59
CA GLY A 187 -0.17 41.33 -18.94
C GLY A 187 1.19 40.67 -18.65
N LYS A 188 2.28 41.35 -19.01
CA LYS A 188 3.67 40.94 -18.70
C LYS A 188 4.29 41.71 -17.51
N ASN A 189 3.54 42.58 -16.84
CA ASN A 189 4.07 43.39 -15.74
C ASN A 189 3.96 42.66 -14.39
N ALA A 190 4.81 43.04 -13.42
CA ALA A 190 4.79 42.46 -12.08
C ALA A 190 3.47 42.71 -11.33
N GLU A 191 2.77 43.82 -11.60
CA GLU A 191 1.45 44.11 -11.05
C GLU A 191 0.36 43.20 -11.65
N ASP A 192 0.51 42.78 -12.91
CA ASP A 192 -0.42 41.86 -13.57
C ASP A 192 -0.28 40.43 -13.01
N LYS A 193 0.93 40.03 -12.57
CA LYS A 193 1.12 38.76 -11.84
C LYS A 193 0.37 38.72 -10.51
N GLN A 194 0.34 39.83 -9.76
CA GLN A 194 -0.42 39.90 -8.51
C GLN A 194 -1.95 39.89 -8.72
N ARG A 195 -2.41 40.09 -9.96
CA ARG A 195 -3.83 39.95 -10.37
C ARG A 195 -4.20 38.54 -10.84
N ASN A 196 -3.24 37.63 -10.95
CA ASN A 196 -3.51 36.25 -11.35
C ASN A 196 -4.33 35.53 -10.27
N PRO A 197 -5.51 34.95 -10.60
CA PRO A 197 -6.39 34.35 -9.60
C PRO A 197 -5.76 33.13 -8.91
N MET A 198 -4.87 32.38 -9.58
CA MET A 198 -4.18 31.24 -8.97
C MET A 198 -3.15 31.70 -7.92
N VAL A 199 -2.39 32.75 -8.23
CA VAL A 199 -1.46 33.40 -7.29
C VAL A 199 -2.22 33.95 -6.08
N GLN A 200 -3.39 34.53 -6.27
CA GLN A 200 -4.22 35.04 -5.17
C GLN A 200 -4.82 33.94 -4.29
N LEU A 201 -5.06 32.74 -4.83
CA LEU A 201 -5.71 31.63 -4.13
C LEU A 201 -4.73 30.77 -3.32
N PHE A 202 -3.55 30.47 -3.88
CA PHE A 202 -2.59 29.52 -3.29
C PHE A 202 -1.31 30.16 -2.73
N TYR A 203 -0.95 31.40 -3.08
CA TYR A 203 0.34 31.97 -2.70
C TYR A 203 0.25 33.06 -1.62
N GLY A 204 1.07 32.90 -0.60
CA GLY A 204 1.31 33.86 0.48
C GLY A 204 2.70 34.48 0.44
N THR A 205 3.02 35.28 1.46
CA THR A 205 4.37 35.81 1.68
C THR A 205 4.74 35.72 3.16
N PHE A 206 5.96 35.29 3.45
CA PHE A 206 6.56 35.33 4.79
C PHE A 206 7.75 36.30 4.83
N VAL A 207 8.06 36.80 6.02
CA VAL A 207 9.23 37.63 6.31
C VAL A 207 10.22 36.80 7.10
N THR A 208 11.45 36.73 6.64
CA THR A 208 12.60 36.30 7.45
C THR A 208 13.16 37.52 8.17
N GLU A 209 13.28 37.49 9.49
CA GLU A 209 14.11 38.43 10.26
C GLU A 209 15.43 37.76 10.70
N ARG A 210 16.56 38.47 10.54
CA ARG A 210 17.86 38.12 11.14
C ARG A 210 18.39 39.32 11.92
N ARG A 211 18.88 39.10 13.15
CA ARG A 211 19.44 40.17 14.01
C ARG A 211 20.96 40.14 14.01
N HIS A 212 21.61 40.87 13.11
CA HIS A 212 23.08 40.95 13.05
C HIS A 212 23.57 42.28 13.62
N GLU A 213 24.47 42.26 14.62
CA GLU A 213 25.12 43.45 15.20
C GLU A 213 24.15 44.59 15.58
N GLY A 214 22.97 44.24 16.12
CA GLY A 214 21.95 45.23 16.53
C GLY A 214 21.12 45.83 15.38
N LYS A 215 21.29 45.34 14.14
CA LYS A 215 20.43 45.67 12.99
C LYS A 215 19.57 44.44 12.63
N THR A 216 18.26 44.63 12.56
CA THR A 216 17.33 43.62 12.02
C THR A 216 17.29 43.73 10.50
N LEU A 217 17.71 42.67 9.82
CA LEU A 217 17.59 42.51 8.38
C LEU A 217 16.32 41.69 8.09
N CYS A 218 15.40 42.28 7.32
CA CYS A 218 14.13 41.63 6.95
C CYS A 218 14.14 41.28 5.46
N ASN A 219 13.99 40.01 5.09
CA ASN A 219 13.73 39.58 3.72
C ASN A 219 12.27 39.14 3.57
N THR A 220 11.59 39.47 2.47
CA THR A 220 10.22 38.98 2.21
C THR A 220 10.26 37.99 1.05
N GLU A 221 9.75 36.79 1.28
CA GLU A 221 9.77 35.66 0.34
C GLU A 221 8.32 35.21 0.06
N GLN A 222 8.03 34.80 -1.17
CA GLN A 222 6.73 34.25 -1.58
C GLN A 222 6.74 32.73 -1.40
N PHE A 223 5.62 32.15 -0.98
CA PHE A 223 5.44 30.71 -0.86
C PHE A 223 4.07 30.29 -1.42
N GLY A 224 3.99 29.08 -1.95
CA GLY A 224 2.72 28.42 -2.27
C GLY A 224 2.45 27.34 -1.21
N GLN A 225 3.00 26.15 -1.46
CA GLN A 225 3.11 25.11 -0.43
C GLN A 225 4.19 25.47 0.59
N TYR A 226 3.94 25.19 1.87
CA TYR A 226 4.90 25.41 2.96
C TYR A 226 5.41 24.06 3.50
N PRO A 227 6.68 23.68 3.24
CA PRO A 227 7.22 22.40 3.67
C PRO A 227 7.53 22.38 5.17
N LEU A 228 7.17 21.27 5.82
CA LEU A 228 7.38 21.00 7.24
C LEU A 228 8.08 19.65 7.42
N GLN A 229 9.15 19.65 8.22
CA GLN A 229 9.81 18.42 8.64
C GLN A 229 9.05 17.82 9.83
N VAL A 230 8.68 16.54 9.72
CA VAL A 230 7.85 15.86 10.74
C VAL A 230 8.70 15.31 11.90
N ASN A 231 10.00 15.11 11.70
CA ASN A 231 10.87 14.53 12.71
C ASN A 231 10.92 15.35 14.01
N GLY A 232 10.97 14.68 15.16
CA GLY A 232 11.04 15.31 16.49
C GLY A 232 9.70 15.78 17.05
N PHE A 233 8.73 16.20 16.23
CA PHE A 233 7.48 16.85 16.68
C PHE A 233 6.31 15.87 16.87
N ASN A 234 5.32 16.25 17.69
CA ASN A 234 4.11 15.44 17.94
C ASN A 234 2.85 16.07 17.35
N SER A 235 2.84 17.39 17.15
CA SER A 235 1.70 18.13 16.60
C SER A 235 2.11 19.11 15.49
N LEU A 236 1.15 19.46 14.62
CA LEU A 236 1.35 20.45 13.55
C LEU A 236 1.76 21.82 14.10
N ASP A 237 1.21 22.24 15.25
CA ASP A 237 1.58 23.49 15.92
C ASP A 237 3.07 23.52 16.32
N GLU A 238 3.62 22.38 16.76
CA GLU A 238 5.04 22.21 17.09
C GLU A 238 5.92 22.19 15.84
N CYS A 239 5.51 21.48 14.78
CA CYS A 239 6.18 21.50 13.47
C CYS A 239 6.31 22.94 12.93
N LEU A 240 5.22 23.72 12.98
CA LEU A 240 5.20 25.11 12.51
C LEU A 240 6.10 26.00 13.37
N GLU A 241 6.03 25.86 14.70
CA GLU A 241 6.88 26.62 15.62
C GLU A 241 8.38 26.31 15.39
N GLY A 242 8.73 25.03 15.16
CA GLY A 242 10.08 24.60 14.79
C GLY A 242 10.54 25.16 13.45
N ALA A 243 9.70 25.07 12.41
CA ALA A 243 10.00 25.58 11.07
C ALA A 243 10.09 27.12 10.99
N MET A 244 9.57 27.83 11.98
CA MET A 244 9.64 29.29 12.08
C MET A 244 10.82 29.80 12.91
N VAL A 245 11.38 28.97 13.79
CA VAL A 245 12.57 29.31 14.61
C VAL A 245 13.74 28.46 14.14
N GLU A 246 14.32 28.85 13.00
CA GLU A 246 15.43 28.17 12.36
C GLU A 246 16.73 28.41 13.15
N ARG A 247 17.01 27.50 14.10
CA ARG A 247 18.33 27.37 14.70
C ARG A 247 19.23 26.67 13.69
N GLU A 248 20.31 27.33 13.27
CA GLU A 248 21.31 26.65 12.44
C GLU A 248 21.82 25.41 13.16
N ILE A 249 21.94 24.30 12.42
CA ILE A 249 22.45 23.03 12.93
C ILE A 249 23.83 23.32 13.53
N GLU A 250 24.01 22.99 14.82
CA GLU A 250 25.29 23.17 15.50
C GLU A 250 26.36 22.35 14.78
N SER A 251 27.15 23.01 13.96
CA SER A 251 28.40 22.44 13.47
C SER A 251 29.29 22.26 14.70
N LEU A 252 29.38 21.01 15.17
CA LEU A 252 30.45 20.57 16.07
C LEU A 252 31.75 21.19 15.57
N HIS A 253 32.54 21.77 16.49
CA HIS A 253 33.69 22.66 16.26
C HIS A 253 33.40 24.18 16.09
N SER A 254 32.92 24.85 17.15
CA SER A 254 33.70 25.93 17.81
C SER A 254 32.99 26.53 19.02
N ASP A 255 33.74 26.74 20.11
CA ASP A 255 33.24 27.41 21.31
C ASP A 255 33.04 28.92 21.10
N HIS A 256 31.98 29.45 21.73
CA HIS A 256 31.74 30.87 22.02
C HIS A 256 31.44 31.82 20.84
N SER A 257 30.24 31.70 20.28
CA SER A 257 29.44 32.92 19.97
C SER A 257 27.94 32.64 20.12
N ILE A 258 27.17 33.63 20.59
CA ILE A 258 25.70 33.55 20.54
C ILE A 258 25.30 33.86 19.10
N THR A 259 25.02 32.81 18.33
CA THR A 259 24.65 32.94 16.91
C THR A 259 23.28 33.62 16.75
N PRO A 260 23.12 34.52 15.76
CA PRO A 260 21.87 35.23 15.56
C PRO A 260 20.83 34.34 14.89
N GLY A 261 19.88 33.82 15.68
CA GLY A 261 18.78 32.98 15.18
C GLY A 261 18.02 33.65 14.02
N ARG A 262 17.67 32.84 13.01
CA ARG A 262 16.85 33.25 11.87
C ARG A 262 15.39 32.93 12.19
N GLU A 263 14.55 33.94 12.24
CA GLU A 263 13.11 33.75 12.48
C GLU A 263 12.30 34.03 11.22
N ARG A 264 11.25 33.24 11.00
CA ARG A 264 10.32 33.40 9.88
C ARG A 264 8.93 33.74 10.43
N TRP A 265 8.21 34.63 9.76
CA TRP A 265 6.90 35.15 10.18
C TRP A 265 5.96 35.33 8.99
N PHE A 266 4.73 34.81 9.03
CA PHE A 266 3.80 34.99 7.91
C PHE A 266 3.31 36.44 7.84
N LYS A 267 3.46 37.09 6.68
CA LYS A 267 2.99 38.47 6.45
C LYS A 267 1.64 38.50 5.73
N LYS A 268 1.44 37.59 4.79
CA LYS A 268 0.18 37.35 4.09
C LYS A 268 0.03 35.84 3.93
N LEU A 269 -1.08 35.29 4.41
CA LEU A 269 -1.44 33.89 4.15
C LEU A 269 -2.31 33.81 2.89
N PRO A 270 -2.22 32.70 2.12
CA PRO A 270 -3.16 32.43 1.03
C PRO A 270 -4.54 32.02 1.58
N PRO A 271 -5.64 32.24 0.83
CA PRO A 271 -6.96 31.70 1.15
C PRO A 271 -6.97 30.16 1.24
N VAL A 272 -6.19 29.47 0.41
CA VAL A 272 -5.94 28.02 0.49
C VAL A 272 -4.49 27.82 0.92
N LEU A 273 -4.29 27.32 2.14
CA LEU A 273 -2.99 27.11 2.77
C LEU A 273 -2.62 25.63 2.74
N THR A 274 -1.53 25.29 2.05
CA THR A 274 -1.08 23.91 1.87
C THR A 274 0.23 23.64 2.61
N PHE A 275 0.24 22.59 3.43
CA PHE A 275 1.42 22.13 4.15
C PHE A 275 1.90 20.79 3.59
N GLU A 276 3.16 20.73 3.17
CA GLU A 276 3.82 19.49 2.77
C GLU A 276 4.52 18.88 3.98
N LEU A 277 4.21 17.63 4.31
CA LEU A 277 4.70 16.90 5.48
C LEU A 277 5.85 15.97 5.07
N SER A 278 7.07 16.49 5.09
CA SER A 278 8.25 15.68 4.80
C SER A 278 8.51 14.68 5.92
N ARG A 279 8.22 13.41 5.61
CA ARG A 279 8.44 12.23 6.46
C ARG A 279 9.61 11.37 6.01
N PHE A 280 10.32 11.72 4.94
CA PHE A 280 11.46 10.94 4.46
C PHE A 280 12.78 11.53 4.97
N GLU A 281 13.55 10.73 5.70
CA GLU A 281 14.90 11.08 6.12
C GLU A 281 15.92 10.03 5.67
N PHE A 282 17.14 10.45 5.39
CA PHE A 282 18.20 9.53 4.97
C PHE A 282 18.76 8.77 6.16
N ASN A 283 18.41 7.48 6.28
CA ASN A 283 18.97 6.63 7.32
C ASN A 283 20.42 6.28 6.96
N THR A 284 21.38 6.89 7.68
CA THR A 284 22.82 6.72 7.46
C THR A 284 23.34 5.32 7.78
N GLN A 285 22.60 4.53 8.55
CA GLN A 285 22.95 3.12 8.84
C GLN A 285 22.48 2.18 7.73
N LEU A 286 21.30 2.45 7.14
CA LEU A 286 20.72 1.65 6.05
C LEU A 286 21.12 2.13 4.64
N GLY A 287 21.73 3.31 4.52
CA GLY A 287 22.17 3.88 3.24
C GLY A 287 21.05 4.28 2.28
N ARG A 288 19.81 4.43 2.78
CA ARG A 288 18.60 4.72 1.98
C ARG A 288 17.66 5.69 2.70
N PRO A 289 16.83 6.46 1.97
CA PRO A 289 15.74 7.22 2.58
C PRO A 289 14.71 6.28 3.22
N GLU A 290 14.27 6.60 4.42
CA GLU A 290 13.31 5.86 5.21
C GLU A 290 12.15 6.76 5.64
N LYS A 291 10.95 6.17 5.74
CA LYS A 291 9.72 6.89 6.11
C LYS A 291 9.57 6.94 7.63
N ILE A 292 9.34 8.13 8.17
CA ILE A 292 9.08 8.36 9.58
C ILE A 292 7.61 8.02 9.88
N HIS A 293 7.41 6.86 10.51
CA HIS A 293 6.12 6.38 10.98
C HIS A 293 5.67 7.01 12.32
N LYS A 294 6.37 8.02 12.83
CA LYS A 294 5.97 8.73 14.06
C LYS A 294 4.58 9.38 13.89
N LYS A 295 3.72 9.25 14.91
CA LYS A 295 2.43 9.93 14.99
C LYS A 295 2.64 11.45 14.97
N LEU A 296 1.96 12.14 14.05
CA LEU A 296 1.85 13.60 14.00
C LEU A 296 0.37 13.99 13.99
N GLU A 297 -0.07 14.68 15.03
CA GLU A 297 -1.45 15.15 15.18
C GLU A 297 -1.65 16.51 14.50
N PHE A 298 -2.75 16.68 13.77
CA PHE A 298 -3.12 17.96 13.16
C PHE A 298 -4.62 18.25 13.39
N PRO A 299 -5.00 19.49 13.71
CA PRO A 299 -6.37 19.82 14.09
C PRO A 299 -7.27 20.04 12.87
N GLN A 300 -8.59 19.83 13.03
CA GLN A 300 -9.57 20.23 12.01
C GLN A 300 -9.62 21.75 11.78
N ILE A 301 -9.27 22.55 12.79
CA ILE A 301 -9.17 24.01 12.69
C ILE A 301 -7.85 24.46 13.33
N ILE A 302 -6.99 25.10 12.54
CA ILE A 302 -5.74 25.72 13.01
C ILE A 302 -5.89 27.24 13.10
N TYR A 303 -5.38 27.85 14.17
CA TYR A 303 -5.41 29.31 14.37
C TYR A 303 -4.05 29.92 14.05
N MET A 304 -3.93 30.55 12.88
CA MET A 304 -2.65 31.03 12.37
C MET A 304 -2.15 32.33 13.01
N ASP A 305 -2.92 32.95 13.93
CA ASP A 305 -2.60 34.23 14.55
C ASP A 305 -1.22 34.31 15.19
N ARG A 306 -0.81 33.26 15.90
CA ARG A 306 0.48 33.22 16.61
C ARG A 306 1.68 33.27 15.65
N TYR A 307 1.46 32.92 14.39
CA TYR A 307 2.48 32.84 13.35
C TYR A 307 2.52 34.07 12.43
N LEU A 308 1.62 35.04 12.63
CA LEU A 308 1.53 36.24 11.80
C LEU A 308 2.44 37.37 12.31
N HIS A 309 3.16 38.03 11.39
CA HIS A 309 4.09 39.14 11.69
C HIS A 309 3.43 40.31 12.45
N LYS A 310 2.12 40.53 12.24
CA LYS A 310 1.32 41.51 13.00
C LYS A 310 1.29 41.27 14.53
N ASN A 311 1.52 40.03 14.96
CA ASN A 311 1.42 39.59 16.36
C ASN A 311 2.80 39.24 16.95
N ILE A 312 3.90 39.66 16.30
CA ILE A 312 5.28 39.29 16.67
C ILE A 312 5.62 39.60 18.14
N GLU A 313 5.20 40.76 18.66
CA GLU A 313 5.46 41.19 20.04
C GLU A 313 4.72 40.29 21.05
N ASP A 314 3.41 40.08 20.87
CA ASP A 314 2.59 39.18 21.69
C ASP A 314 3.15 37.75 21.68
N THR A 315 3.48 37.21 20.50
CA THR A 315 4.04 35.86 20.37
C THR A 315 5.41 35.76 21.05
N HIS A 316 6.27 36.77 20.98
CA HIS A 316 7.55 36.75 21.72
C HIS A 316 7.35 36.78 23.24
N GLU A 317 6.43 37.60 23.76
CA GLU A 317 6.12 37.62 25.19
C GLU A 317 5.62 36.25 25.65
N ARG A 318 4.65 35.66 24.94
CA ARG A 318 4.11 34.32 25.23
C ARG A 318 5.17 33.22 25.09
N ARG A 319 6.04 33.26 24.08
CA ARG A 319 7.21 32.35 23.98
C ARG A 319 8.12 32.46 25.22
N GLY A 320 8.33 33.67 25.73
CA GLY A 320 9.08 33.92 26.96
C GLY A 320 8.42 33.36 28.22
N GLU A 321 7.10 33.49 28.34
CA GLU A 321 6.32 32.87 29.43
C GLU A 321 6.34 31.34 29.33
N VAL A 322 6.04 30.78 28.16
CA VAL A 322 6.04 29.33 27.90
C VAL A 322 7.42 28.73 28.17
N LYS A 323 8.52 29.42 27.83
CA LYS A 323 9.87 28.98 28.17
C LYS A 323 10.06 28.87 29.68
N LYS A 324 9.69 29.90 30.46
CA LYS A 324 9.77 29.87 31.93
C LYS A 324 8.90 28.75 32.53
N LEU A 325 7.69 28.56 32.01
CA LEU A 325 6.77 27.50 32.43
C LEU A 325 7.34 26.11 32.09
N LYS A 326 7.96 25.92 30.93
CA LYS A 326 8.65 24.67 30.55
C LYS A 326 9.87 24.40 31.44
N GLU A 327 10.66 25.42 31.79
CA GLU A 327 11.78 25.30 32.74
C GLU A 327 11.28 24.93 34.16
N GLN A 328 10.19 25.52 34.62
CA GLN A 328 9.52 25.14 35.88
C GLN A 328 8.95 23.72 35.83
N LEU A 329 8.29 23.35 34.73
CA LEU A 329 7.75 22.00 34.52
C LEU A 329 8.87 20.95 34.51
N ALA A 330 10.00 21.21 33.85
CA ALA A 330 11.14 20.29 33.85
C ALA A 330 11.73 20.12 35.26
N LEU A 331 11.81 21.19 36.06
CA LEU A 331 12.23 21.10 37.46
C LEU A 331 11.23 20.32 38.32
N LEU A 332 9.93 20.47 38.09
CA LEU A 332 8.88 19.72 38.79
C LEU A 332 8.85 18.25 38.37
N GLN A 333 9.06 17.95 37.08
CA GLN A 333 9.21 16.59 36.57
C GLN A 333 10.46 15.92 37.14
N GLN A 334 11.60 16.62 37.22
CA GLN A 334 12.81 16.09 37.86
C GLN A 334 12.57 15.78 39.36
N LYS A 335 11.85 16.64 40.08
CA LYS A 335 11.45 16.38 41.47
C LYS A 335 10.50 15.17 41.58
N LEU A 336 9.48 15.11 40.73
CA LEU A 336 8.54 13.98 40.66
C LEU A 336 9.27 12.66 40.38
N GLU A 337 10.27 12.69 39.50
CA GLU A 337 11.11 11.54 39.18
C GLU A 337 11.94 11.08 40.39
N CYS A 338 12.44 12.00 41.21
CA CYS A 338 13.06 11.65 42.50
C CYS A 338 12.09 11.00 43.51
N TYR A 339 10.77 11.25 43.40
CA TYR A 339 9.75 10.59 44.22
C TYR A 339 9.29 9.25 43.64
N LYS A 340 9.21 9.11 42.31
CA LYS A 340 8.86 7.84 41.63
C LYS A 340 10.01 6.83 41.63
N ASN A 341 11.24 7.32 41.49
CA ASN A 341 12.46 6.54 41.43
C ASN A 341 13.34 6.89 42.64
N TYR A 342 12.83 6.62 43.84
CA TYR A 342 13.47 6.88 45.12
C TYR A 342 14.41 5.74 45.53
N GLY A 343 15.59 6.09 46.04
CA GLY A 343 16.59 5.14 46.54
C GLY A 343 18.01 5.43 46.05
N SER A 344 19.00 5.07 46.86
CA SER A 344 20.44 5.23 46.57
C SER A 344 21.08 4.00 45.92
N GLY A 345 20.32 2.92 45.72
CA GLY A 345 20.78 1.66 45.13
C GLY A 345 20.57 1.60 43.61
N PRO A 346 20.99 0.49 42.96
CA PRO A 346 20.74 0.25 41.55
C PRO A 346 19.25 0.00 41.26
N THR A 347 18.53 -0.60 42.21
CA THR A 347 17.06 -0.69 42.21
C THR A 347 16.46 0.51 42.95
N LYS A 348 15.41 1.07 42.36
CA LYS A 348 14.68 2.24 42.86
C LYS A 348 13.20 1.91 42.90
N TYR A 349 12.49 2.53 43.85
CA TYR A 349 11.08 2.27 44.10
C TYR A 349 10.33 3.59 44.32
N PRO A 350 9.00 3.66 44.09
CA PRO A 350 8.23 4.84 44.43
C PRO A 350 8.26 5.09 45.94
N LEU A 351 8.57 6.33 46.33
CA LEU A 351 8.62 6.71 47.74
C LEU A 351 7.28 6.42 48.43
N ALA A 352 6.15 6.68 47.77
CA ALA A 352 4.81 6.41 48.30
C ALA A 352 4.63 4.94 48.73
N ASP A 353 5.21 4.00 47.99
CA ASP A 353 5.12 2.57 48.24
C ASP A 353 6.10 2.16 49.34
N VAL A 354 7.33 2.69 49.32
CA VAL A 354 8.30 2.51 50.41
C VAL A 354 7.73 3.00 51.74
N LEU A 355 7.07 4.16 51.79
CA LEU A 355 6.43 4.67 52.99
C LEU A 355 5.20 3.84 53.40
N GLN A 356 4.47 3.27 52.44
CA GLN A 356 3.36 2.34 52.71
C GLN A 356 3.87 1.06 53.36
N PHE A 357 4.86 0.39 52.75
CA PHE A 357 5.44 -0.85 53.28
C PHE A 357 6.15 -0.65 54.63
N VAL A 358 6.81 0.50 54.83
CA VAL A 358 7.39 0.85 56.14
C VAL A 358 6.29 1.09 57.19
N LEU A 359 5.16 1.69 56.83
CA LEU A 359 4.01 1.86 57.74
C LEU A 359 3.33 0.52 58.08
N GLU A 360 3.17 -0.35 57.10
CA GLU A 360 2.63 -1.70 57.28
C GLU A 360 3.56 -2.55 58.17
N PHE A 361 4.86 -2.55 57.90
CA PHE A 361 5.87 -3.16 58.79
C PHE A 361 5.77 -2.59 60.22
N ALA A 362 5.77 -1.26 60.38
CA ALA A 362 5.73 -0.63 61.69
C ALA A 362 4.43 -0.90 62.48
N THR A 363 3.29 -1.06 61.78
CA THR A 363 1.99 -1.36 62.39
C THR A 363 1.73 -2.86 62.58
N THR A 364 2.60 -3.73 62.04
CA THR A 364 2.55 -5.18 62.26
C THR A 364 2.98 -5.50 63.70
N LYS A 365 2.19 -6.30 64.42
CA LYS A 365 2.48 -6.66 65.81
C LYS A 365 3.61 -7.70 65.90
N PRO A 366 4.63 -7.53 66.77
CA PRO A 366 5.67 -8.53 66.95
C PRO A 366 5.08 -9.82 67.52
N THR A 367 5.19 -10.91 66.75
CA THR A 367 4.82 -12.26 67.20
C THR A 367 6.04 -12.93 67.82
N SER A 368 5.95 -13.29 69.11
CA SER A 368 7.10 -13.68 69.92
C SER A 368 7.50 -15.16 69.76
N VAL A 369 8.40 -15.48 68.81
CA VAL A 369 9.14 -16.77 68.79
C VAL A 369 10.57 -16.57 68.29
N SER A 370 11.55 -17.14 69.00
CA SER A 370 12.98 -17.17 68.62
C SER A 370 13.31 -18.31 67.66
N PRO A 371 14.36 -18.22 66.81
CA PRO A 371 14.67 -19.25 65.83
C PRO A 371 15.51 -20.40 66.43
N ALA A 372 15.01 -21.64 66.35
CA ALA A 372 15.81 -22.83 66.64
C ALA A 372 15.27 -24.12 65.99
N GLU A 373 16.21 -24.93 65.51
CA GLU A 373 16.16 -26.39 65.26
C GLU A 373 15.59 -26.96 63.94
N ASP A 374 16.19 -28.10 63.59
CA ASP A 374 16.26 -28.79 62.29
C ASP A 374 16.36 -30.31 62.56
N LEU A 375 16.39 -31.14 61.51
CA LEU A 375 16.59 -32.61 61.46
C LEU A 375 15.33 -33.53 61.44
N ARG A 376 15.35 -34.45 60.45
CA ARG A 376 14.45 -35.62 60.25
C ARG A 376 15.12 -36.90 60.83
N PRO A 377 14.71 -38.18 60.57
CA PRO A 377 13.50 -38.75 59.90
C PRO A 377 12.85 -40.02 60.57
N ALA A 378 11.72 -40.50 60.01
CA ALA A 378 11.44 -41.91 59.60
C ALA A 378 10.04 -42.54 59.90
N ALA A 379 9.41 -43.06 58.83
CA ALA A 379 8.55 -44.26 58.69
C ALA A 379 7.41 -44.62 59.68
N SER A 380 6.16 -44.74 59.19
CA SER A 380 5.52 -46.03 58.80
C SER A 380 4.00 -45.89 58.43
N SER A 381 3.48 -46.87 57.70
CA SER A 381 2.10 -47.03 57.17
C SER A 381 1.20 -47.89 58.12
N PRO A 382 -0.11 -48.21 57.88
CA PRO A 382 -0.92 -48.18 56.64
C PRO A 382 -2.42 -47.76 56.75
N THR A 383 -3.16 -47.91 55.64
CA THR A 383 -4.65 -47.98 55.44
C THR A 383 -5.35 -49.11 56.24
N PRO A 384 -6.72 -49.23 56.33
CA PRO A 384 -7.78 -48.67 55.47
C PRO A 384 -9.10 -48.14 56.13
N ALA A 385 -9.96 -47.56 55.28
CA ALA A 385 -11.45 -47.46 55.29
C ALA A 385 -12.30 -47.47 56.59
N GLY A 386 -13.20 -46.49 56.71
CA GLY A 386 -14.36 -46.51 57.63
C GLY A 386 -15.25 -45.25 57.53
N HIS A 387 -16.56 -45.43 57.29
CA HIS A 387 -17.55 -44.35 57.18
C HIS A 387 -17.97 -43.77 58.56
N PRO A 388 -18.68 -42.60 58.63
CA PRO A 388 -18.84 -41.84 59.87
C PRO A 388 -19.89 -42.45 60.83
N ASN A 389 -19.68 -42.22 62.13
CA ASN A 389 -20.62 -42.62 63.17
C ASN A 389 -21.66 -41.52 63.47
N SER A 390 -22.95 -41.87 63.40
CA SER A 390 -24.00 -41.22 64.20
C SER A 390 -24.95 -42.29 64.75
N GLY A 391 -25.14 -42.29 66.08
CA GLY A 391 -25.87 -43.32 66.80
C GLY A 391 -27.38 -43.32 66.60
N THR A 392 -28.00 -44.42 67.02
CA THR A 392 -29.37 -44.83 66.65
C THR A 392 -30.43 -44.43 67.69
N THR A 393 -31.55 -43.88 67.19
CA THR A 393 -32.96 -44.10 67.63
C THR A 393 -33.52 -43.62 69.00
N SER A 394 -34.86 -43.43 68.94
CA SER A 394 -35.90 -43.37 69.98
C SER A 394 -36.20 -41.98 70.60
N SER A 395 -37.46 -41.55 70.80
CA SER A 395 -38.77 -42.19 70.54
C SER A 395 -39.91 -41.19 70.26
N SER A 396 -41.02 -41.73 69.73
CA SER A 396 -42.31 -41.17 69.28
C SER A 396 -43.25 -40.72 70.44
N PRO A 397 -44.61 -40.55 70.31
CA PRO A 397 -45.52 -40.45 69.13
C PRO A 397 -46.63 -39.34 69.21
N SER A 398 -47.36 -39.07 68.11
CA SER A 398 -48.85 -39.09 68.02
C SER A 398 -49.40 -38.70 66.62
N GLU A 399 -50.50 -39.36 66.20
CA GLU A 399 -51.33 -39.11 64.99
C GLU A 399 -52.75 -38.61 65.43
N PRO A 400 -53.84 -38.54 64.59
CA PRO A 400 -54.00 -38.70 63.12
C PRO A 400 -54.94 -37.65 62.43
N ALA A 401 -55.26 -37.94 61.14
CA ALA A 401 -56.42 -37.50 60.32
C ALA A 401 -56.29 -36.16 59.52
N ASP A 402 -56.74 -36.05 58.25
CA ASP A 402 -57.28 -37.03 57.28
C ASP A 402 -57.30 -36.46 55.83
N THR A 403 -57.15 -37.32 54.80
CA THR A 403 -57.53 -37.17 53.34
C THR A 403 -57.10 -35.90 52.53
N ASP A 404 -56.91 -35.85 51.19
CA ASP A 404 -57.14 -36.78 50.06
C ASP A 404 -56.22 -36.48 48.82
N SER A 405 -56.05 -37.47 47.93
CA SER A 405 -55.68 -37.52 46.48
C SER A 405 -54.58 -36.65 45.79
N SER A 406 -53.56 -37.36 45.27
CA SER A 406 -53.08 -37.47 43.86
C SER A 406 -53.11 -36.28 42.86
N GLU A 407 -51.94 -35.92 42.28
CA GLU A 407 -51.50 -36.29 40.90
C GLU A 407 -50.14 -35.63 40.50
N VAL A 408 -49.50 -36.15 39.45
CA VAL A 408 -48.16 -35.82 38.88
C VAL A 408 -48.40 -35.59 37.36
N PRO A 409 -47.75 -34.67 36.58
CA PRO A 409 -46.28 -34.59 36.51
C PRO A 409 -45.55 -33.30 36.04
N SER A 410 -44.22 -33.35 36.24
CA SER A 410 -43.13 -32.86 35.36
C SER A 410 -42.83 -31.36 35.09
N ALA A 411 -41.54 -31.05 35.28
CA ALA A 411 -40.66 -30.19 34.47
C ALA A 411 -40.27 -28.76 34.95
N SER A 412 -38.96 -28.51 34.81
CA SER A 412 -38.25 -27.23 34.67
C SER A 412 -37.73 -26.47 35.91
N CYS A 413 -36.55 -25.88 35.68
CA CYS A 413 -35.58 -25.24 36.55
C CYS A 413 -36.03 -23.93 37.21
N CYS A 414 -35.49 -23.63 38.40
CA CYS A 414 -35.08 -22.27 38.80
C CYS A 414 -34.01 -22.30 39.91
N GLN A 415 -32.84 -21.73 39.65
CA GLN A 415 -31.86 -21.37 40.69
C GLN A 415 -32.26 -20.04 41.36
N ARG A 416 -31.86 -19.83 42.62
CA ARG A 416 -31.87 -18.50 43.26
C ARG A 416 -30.58 -18.29 44.05
N THR A 417 -29.83 -17.26 43.69
CA THR A 417 -28.65 -16.79 44.42
C THR A 417 -29.05 -15.94 45.64
N PRO A 418 -28.27 -15.94 46.73
CA PRO A 418 -28.52 -15.10 47.89
C PRO A 418 -28.12 -13.64 47.63
N ILE A 419 -28.87 -12.70 48.20
CA ILE A 419 -28.64 -11.25 48.05
C ILE A 419 -27.70 -10.75 49.15
N TYR A 420 -26.53 -10.26 48.78
CA TYR A 420 -25.62 -9.54 49.68
C TYR A 420 -25.93 -8.04 49.71
N LYS A 421 -25.65 -7.38 50.85
CA LYS A 421 -25.77 -5.92 50.96
C LYS A 421 -24.49 -5.24 50.47
N PRO A 422 -24.55 -4.01 49.92
CA PRO A 422 -23.36 -3.25 49.60
C PRO A 422 -22.49 -3.01 50.85
N PHE A 423 -21.17 -3.15 50.69
CA PHE A 423 -20.13 -2.80 51.68
C PHE A 423 -19.94 -3.72 52.92
N THR A 424 -20.25 -5.02 52.84
CA THR A 424 -19.77 -5.99 53.84
C THR A 424 -18.83 -7.03 53.23
N GLN A 425 -17.54 -6.98 53.57
CA GLN A 425 -16.58 -8.06 53.25
C GLN A 425 -16.85 -9.28 54.13
N CYS A 426 -16.96 -10.46 53.51
CA CYS A 426 -17.27 -11.72 54.19
C CYS A 426 -16.10 -12.71 54.16
N ARG A 427 -15.11 -12.53 55.05
CA ARG A 427 -14.35 -13.58 55.76
C ARG A 427 -13.26 -12.92 56.61
N HIS A 428 -13.12 -13.35 57.87
CA HIS A 428 -11.87 -13.15 58.60
C HIS A 428 -10.93 -14.31 58.26
N HIS A 429 -9.73 -13.98 57.82
CA HIS A 429 -8.66 -14.95 57.60
C HIS A 429 -7.89 -15.18 58.90
N VAL A 430 -7.63 -16.44 59.22
CA VAL A 430 -6.80 -16.88 60.34
C VAL A 430 -5.63 -17.68 59.75
N ASP A 431 -4.46 -17.56 60.39
CA ASP A 431 -3.18 -18.21 60.07
C ASP A 431 -2.38 -17.66 58.86
N CYS A 432 -1.49 -16.70 59.15
CA CYS A 432 -0.34 -16.33 58.30
C CYS A 432 0.98 -16.60 59.05
N PRO A 433 2.10 -16.84 58.35
CA PRO A 433 3.44 -16.98 58.95
C PRO A 433 3.89 -15.66 59.63
N PRO A 434 4.85 -15.70 60.58
CA PRO A 434 5.26 -14.52 61.33
C PRO A 434 5.79 -13.45 60.38
N HIS A 435 4.96 -12.42 60.17
CA HIS A 435 5.33 -11.29 59.33
C HIS A 435 6.55 -10.58 59.93
N PRO A 436 7.46 -10.04 59.10
CA PRO A 436 8.51 -9.17 59.58
C PRO A 436 7.85 -8.00 60.32
N ALA A 437 8.16 -7.89 61.61
CA ALA A 437 7.53 -6.95 62.53
C ALA A 437 8.59 -6.37 63.46
N PRO A 438 8.51 -5.09 63.84
CA PRO A 438 9.52 -4.45 64.66
C PRO A 438 9.53 -5.05 66.08
N HIS A 439 10.73 -5.38 66.58
CA HIS A 439 10.90 -6.13 67.83
C HIS A 439 10.36 -5.41 69.08
N SER A 440 10.34 -4.07 69.08
CA SER A 440 9.67 -3.23 70.08
C SER A 440 9.48 -1.80 69.54
N VAL A 441 8.26 -1.25 69.68
CA VAL A 441 7.91 0.13 69.32
C VAL A 441 6.93 0.64 70.37
N THR A 442 7.07 1.89 70.83
CA THR A 442 6.06 2.50 71.72
C THR A 442 4.86 3.03 70.93
N GLU A 443 3.67 3.06 71.54
CA GLU A 443 2.47 3.58 70.86
C GLU A 443 2.60 5.06 70.44
N GLU A 444 3.38 5.85 71.19
CA GLU A 444 3.69 7.25 70.89
C GLU A 444 4.57 7.38 69.64
N GLU A 445 5.64 6.57 69.52
CA GLU A 445 6.50 6.52 68.33
C GLU A 445 5.72 6.05 67.09
N LEU A 446 4.88 5.02 67.23
CA LEU A 446 4.07 4.50 66.14
C LEU A 446 3.04 5.53 65.65
N HIS A 447 2.39 6.24 66.57
CA HIS A 447 1.46 7.32 66.23
C HIS A 447 2.17 8.50 65.52
N PHE A 448 3.37 8.86 65.99
CA PHE A 448 4.20 9.90 65.38
C PHE A 448 4.62 9.54 63.95
N VAL A 449 5.17 8.34 63.74
CA VAL A 449 5.58 7.87 62.40
C VAL A 449 4.38 7.84 61.45
N LYS A 450 3.26 7.24 61.86
CA LYS A 450 2.03 7.18 61.04
C LYS A 450 1.54 8.56 60.61
N THR A 451 1.56 9.54 61.52
CA THR A 451 1.11 10.91 61.25
C THR A 451 2.02 11.63 60.25
N CYS A 452 3.34 11.49 60.38
CA CYS A 452 4.30 12.08 59.44
C CYS A 452 4.16 11.51 58.02
N LEU A 453 4.04 10.19 57.88
CA LEU A 453 3.95 9.51 56.57
C LEU A 453 2.66 9.88 55.81
N GLN A 454 1.53 9.95 56.51
CA GLN A 454 0.24 10.33 55.91
C GLN A 454 0.22 11.80 55.45
N ARG A 455 0.91 12.69 56.17
CA ARG A 455 1.03 14.11 55.80
C ARG A 455 1.88 14.29 54.53
N TRP A 456 3.01 13.60 54.42
CA TRP A 456 3.87 13.69 53.23
C TRP A 456 3.22 13.10 51.98
N ARG A 457 2.44 12.01 52.08
CA ARG A 457 1.64 11.50 50.95
C ARG A 457 0.70 12.57 50.40
N THR A 458 -0.08 13.21 51.28
CA THR A 458 -1.06 14.23 50.87
C THR A 458 -0.41 15.53 50.39
N GLU A 459 0.76 15.91 50.90
CA GLU A 459 1.55 17.03 50.34
C GLU A 459 1.98 16.74 48.88
N VAL A 460 2.54 15.54 48.61
CA VAL A 460 2.99 15.14 47.25
C VAL A 460 1.83 14.99 46.25
N GLU A 461 0.71 14.41 46.66
CA GLU A 461 -0.48 14.25 45.79
C GLU A 461 -1.09 15.60 45.36
N ASN A 462 -1.02 16.63 46.21
CA ASN A 462 -1.50 17.96 45.88
C ASN A 462 -0.55 18.72 44.94
N ASP A 463 0.77 18.59 45.11
CA ASP A 463 1.77 19.20 44.22
C ASP A 463 1.69 18.64 42.78
N VAL A 464 1.36 17.35 42.62
CA VAL A 464 1.17 16.71 41.31
C VAL A 464 -0.08 17.24 40.57
N ASN A 465 -1.17 17.49 41.29
CA ASN A 465 -2.44 17.92 40.70
C ASN A 465 -2.49 19.42 40.35
N GLY A 466 -1.51 20.23 40.79
CA GLY A 466 -1.48 21.68 40.55
C GLY A 466 -0.93 22.14 39.19
N ILE A 467 -0.52 21.21 38.30
CA ILE A 467 0.31 21.52 37.12
C ILE A 467 -0.51 21.61 35.80
N ALA A 468 -1.78 21.21 35.81
CA ALA A 468 -2.63 21.24 34.62
C ALA A 468 -3.35 22.58 34.39
N VAL A 469 -3.53 22.94 33.11
CA VAL A 469 -4.33 24.05 32.56
C VAL A 469 -3.67 25.44 32.56
N CYS A 470 -3.15 25.83 31.39
CA CYS A 470 -3.07 27.23 30.96
C CYS A 470 -3.26 27.31 29.43
N HIS A 471 -4.47 27.62 28.97
CA HIS A 471 -4.78 27.77 27.53
C HIS A 471 -4.59 29.22 27.06
N CYS A 472 -4.02 29.40 25.87
CA CYS A 472 -3.72 30.71 25.29
C CYS A 472 -4.92 31.32 24.53
N ALA A 473 -5.00 32.66 24.53
CA ALA A 473 -6.22 33.42 24.24
C ALA A 473 -6.21 34.21 22.91
N ILE A 474 -5.66 33.64 21.83
CA ILE A 474 -5.64 34.29 20.50
C ILE A 474 -6.19 33.34 19.43
N ALA A 475 -7.38 33.66 18.92
CA ALA A 475 -8.16 32.86 17.98
C ALA A 475 -9.02 33.76 17.06
N GLN A 476 -8.39 34.42 16.08
CA GLN A 476 -9.01 35.40 15.16
C GLN A 476 -8.85 35.05 13.68
N VAL A 477 -7.90 34.19 13.33
CA VAL A 477 -7.57 33.72 11.97
C VAL A 477 -7.69 32.19 11.93
N PRO A 478 -8.92 31.64 11.97
CA PRO A 478 -9.18 30.22 11.80
C PRO A 478 -8.98 29.77 10.35
N TYR A 479 -8.28 28.65 10.19
CA TYR A 479 -8.15 27.90 8.95
C TYR A 479 -8.72 26.51 9.16
N ARG A 480 -9.72 26.12 8.37
CA ARG A 480 -10.40 24.82 8.45
C ARG A 480 -9.74 23.84 7.49
N LEU A 481 -9.51 22.61 7.94
CA LEU A 481 -8.97 21.54 7.11
C LEU A 481 -10.00 21.16 6.03
N HIS A 482 -9.59 21.24 4.77
CA HIS A 482 -10.41 20.93 3.60
C HIS A 482 -10.07 19.55 3.03
N ALA A 483 -8.78 19.23 2.88
CA ALA A 483 -8.33 17.94 2.35
C ALA A 483 -7.03 17.46 3.01
N VAL A 484 -6.85 16.13 3.02
CA VAL A 484 -5.65 15.43 3.48
C VAL A 484 -5.26 14.40 2.43
N LEU A 485 -4.07 14.53 1.86
CA LEU A 485 -3.51 13.54 0.94
C LEU A 485 -2.67 12.55 1.73
N VAL A 486 -2.99 11.27 1.61
CA VAL A 486 -2.38 10.16 2.36
C VAL A 486 -1.59 9.27 1.41
N HIS A 487 -0.44 8.78 1.89
CA HIS A 487 0.46 7.89 1.16
C HIS A 487 0.74 6.61 1.95
N GLU A 488 0.48 5.44 1.35
CA GLU A 488 0.90 4.11 1.83
C GLU A 488 1.98 3.53 0.90
N GLY A 489 3.20 3.34 1.39
CA GLY A 489 4.31 2.81 0.59
C GLY A 489 5.67 3.39 0.91
N GLN A 490 6.63 3.11 0.02
CA GLN A 490 8.02 3.56 0.06
C GLN A 490 8.20 4.85 -0.77
N ALA A 491 9.34 5.51 -0.66
CA ALA A 491 9.61 6.78 -1.36
C ALA A 491 9.48 6.68 -2.90
N SER A 492 9.84 5.54 -3.49
CA SER A 492 9.78 5.30 -4.94
C SER A 492 8.41 4.79 -5.42
N ALA A 493 7.74 3.96 -4.61
CA ALA A 493 6.50 3.31 -4.97
C ALA A 493 5.54 3.19 -3.78
N GLY A 494 4.32 3.66 -4.00
CA GLY A 494 3.22 3.56 -3.05
C GLY A 494 1.90 4.02 -3.66
N HIS A 495 0.86 3.94 -2.84
CA HIS A 495 -0.51 4.27 -3.21
C HIS A 495 -0.97 5.55 -2.53
N TYR A 496 -1.68 6.39 -3.27
CA TYR A 496 -2.13 7.71 -2.84
C TYR A 496 -3.65 7.80 -2.88
N TRP A 497 -4.24 8.41 -1.85
CA TRP A 497 -5.66 8.76 -1.82
C TRP A 497 -5.84 10.10 -1.09
N ALA A 498 -7.04 10.68 -1.21
CA ALA A 498 -7.39 11.91 -0.53
C ALA A 498 -8.61 11.72 0.38
N TYR A 499 -8.55 12.28 1.58
CA TYR A 499 -9.75 12.61 2.36
C TYR A 499 -10.12 14.05 2.08
N ILE A 500 -11.39 14.32 1.77
CA ILE A 500 -11.88 15.68 1.51
C ILE A 500 -13.16 15.89 2.31
N TYR A 501 -13.29 17.05 2.94
CA TYR A 501 -14.49 17.42 3.66
C TYR A 501 -15.56 17.95 2.70
N ASP A 502 -16.69 17.25 2.63
CA ASP A 502 -17.89 17.68 1.93
C ASP A 502 -18.61 18.73 2.79
N HIS A 503 -18.44 20.01 2.42
CA HIS A 503 -19.04 21.13 3.15
C HIS A 503 -20.56 21.24 2.95
N ALA A 504 -21.13 20.63 1.91
CA ALA A 504 -22.58 20.65 1.69
C ALA A 504 -23.28 19.65 2.64
N ASN A 505 -22.73 18.44 2.76
CA ASN A 505 -23.27 17.37 3.61
C ASN A 505 -22.61 17.28 5.01
N GLN A 506 -21.63 18.15 5.30
CA GLN A 506 -20.89 18.24 6.58
C GLN A 506 -20.20 16.93 7.02
N ARG A 507 -19.64 16.17 6.06
CA ARG A 507 -19.04 14.84 6.27
C ARG A 507 -17.66 14.69 5.61
N TRP A 508 -16.87 13.73 6.08
CA TRP A 508 -15.63 13.34 5.40
C TRP A 508 -15.92 12.32 4.30
N MET A 509 -15.22 12.45 3.18
CA MET A 509 -15.34 11.56 2.02
C MET A 509 -13.93 11.10 1.61
N LYS A 510 -13.75 9.79 1.41
CA LYS A 510 -12.49 9.14 1.04
C LYS A 510 -12.48 8.90 -0.48
N TYR A 511 -11.57 9.56 -1.19
CA TYR A 511 -11.39 9.49 -2.64
C TYR A 511 -10.20 8.60 -2.96
N ASN A 512 -10.50 7.36 -3.35
CA ASN A 512 -9.52 6.33 -3.68
C ASN A 512 -9.76 5.84 -5.12
N ASP A 513 -9.18 6.57 -6.09
CA ASP A 513 -9.38 6.37 -7.53
C ASP A 513 -10.87 6.28 -7.93
N VAL A 514 -11.35 5.11 -8.36
CA VAL A 514 -12.75 4.87 -8.79
C VAL A 514 -13.71 4.60 -7.62
N CYS A 515 -13.17 4.48 -6.40
CA CYS A 515 -13.91 4.21 -5.19
C CYS A 515 -13.97 5.48 -4.33
N ILE A 516 -15.15 6.07 -4.24
CA ILE A 516 -15.43 7.15 -3.30
C ILE A 516 -16.40 6.65 -2.26
N THR A 517 -16.01 6.73 -0.99
CA THR A 517 -16.81 6.27 0.16
C THR A 517 -16.98 7.39 1.18
N GLU A 518 -18.09 7.38 1.91
CA GLU A 518 -18.24 8.19 3.12
C GLU A 518 -17.27 7.67 4.21
N SER A 519 -16.79 8.58 5.05
CA SER A 519 -15.76 8.30 6.06
C SER A 519 -15.93 9.19 7.31
N SER A 520 -15.30 8.82 8.41
CA SER A 520 -15.30 9.59 9.67
C SER A 520 -13.95 10.27 9.93
N TRP A 521 -13.96 11.26 10.83
CA TRP A 521 -12.72 11.86 11.33
C TRP A 521 -11.79 10.80 11.96
N ASP A 522 -12.34 9.82 12.67
CA ASP A 522 -11.55 8.76 13.31
C ASP A 522 -10.86 7.83 12.30
N GLU A 523 -11.47 7.58 11.13
CA GLU A 523 -10.83 6.84 10.04
C GLU A 523 -9.68 7.66 9.42
N LEU A 524 -9.94 8.95 9.17
CA LEU A 524 -8.92 9.88 8.71
C LEU A 524 -7.74 9.93 9.68
N GLU A 525 -7.95 10.06 10.99
CA GLU A 525 -6.87 10.09 11.99
C GLU A 525 -6.01 8.81 11.95
N ARG A 526 -6.64 7.63 11.89
CA ARG A 526 -5.94 6.32 11.83
C ARG A 526 -5.04 6.19 10.60
N ASP A 527 -5.52 6.63 9.44
CA ASP A 527 -4.75 6.59 8.18
C ASP A 527 -3.70 7.71 8.07
N SER A 528 -3.94 8.86 8.71
CA SER A 528 -3.23 10.10 8.40
C SER A 528 -2.18 10.50 9.42
N PHE A 529 -2.39 10.25 10.71
CA PHE A 529 -1.40 10.67 11.73
C PHE A 529 -0.10 9.85 11.66
N GLY A 530 -0.20 8.59 11.19
CA GLY A 530 0.91 7.64 11.09
C GLY A 530 1.16 6.88 12.39
N GLY A 531 1.81 5.72 12.27
CA GLY A 531 2.27 4.87 13.39
C GLY A 531 1.37 3.68 13.70
N ILE A 532 0.08 3.74 13.36
CA ILE A 532 -0.85 2.60 13.44
C ILE A 532 -0.78 1.75 12.15
N THR A 533 -0.64 2.43 11.00
CA THR A 533 -0.59 1.80 9.68
C THR A 533 0.67 2.23 8.92
N ASN A 534 0.91 1.62 7.75
CA ASN A 534 1.95 2.04 6.81
C ASN A 534 1.58 3.34 6.06
N ALA A 535 0.35 3.81 6.22
CA ALA A 535 -0.15 5.06 5.68
C ALA A 535 0.26 6.26 6.55
N SER A 536 0.34 7.43 5.93
CA SER A 536 0.53 8.70 6.64
C SER A 536 0.14 9.88 5.74
N ALA A 537 -0.37 10.96 6.33
CA ALA A 537 -0.54 12.22 5.63
C ALA A 537 0.80 12.72 5.07
N TYR A 538 0.75 13.13 3.80
CA TYR A 538 1.83 13.73 3.03
C TYR A 538 1.55 15.22 2.77
N CYS A 539 0.30 15.60 2.51
CA CYS A 539 -0.08 17.01 2.33
C CYS A 539 -1.39 17.32 3.05
N LEU A 540 -1.45 18.47 3.72
CA LEU A 540 -2.63 19.01 4.38
C LEU A 540 -3.07 20.29 3.66
N MET A 541 -4.33 20.37 3.26
CA MET A 541 -4.92 21.55 2.62
C MET A 541 -5.94 22.18 3.56
N TYR A 542 -5.68 23.42 3.98
CA TYR A 542 -6.58 24.23 4.80
C TYR A 542 -7.18 25.39 3.98
N ILE A 543 -8.36 25.84 4.36
CA ILE A 543 -9.05 27.01 3.80
C ILE A 543 -9.34 28.04 4.89
N ASP A 544 -9.25 29.34 4.55
CA ASP A 544 -9.59 30.43 5.47
C ASP A 544 -11.09 30.42 5.80
N ASP A 545 -11.44 30.08 7.04
CA ASP A 545 -12.83 29.85 7.47
C ASP A 545 -13.67 31.15 7.49
N ARG A 546 -13.01 32.31 7.32
CA ARG A 546 -13.66 33.62 7.22
C ARG A 546 -14.14 33.93 5.81
N LEU A 547 -13.65 33.20 4.80
CA LEU A 547 -13.93 33.42 3.38
C LEU A 547 -14.99 32.43 2.87
N GLN A 548 -16.26 32.76 3.12
CA GLN A 548 -17.41 31.91 2.74
C GLN A 548 -17.42 31.50 1.26
N ASN A 549 -16.90 32.35 0.37
CA ASN A 549 -16.79 32.06 -1.07
C ASN A 549 -15.90 30.85 -1.40
N LEU A 550 -14.99 30.44 -0.51
CA LEU A 550 -14.20 29.19 -0.63
C LEU A 550 -15.03 27.93 -0.39
N ILE A 551 -16.24 28.07 0.17
CA ILE A 551 -17.10 26.96 0.61
C ILE A 551 -18.41 26.94 -0.17
N THR A 552 -18.95 28.11 -0.55
CA THR A 552 -20.23 28.19 -1.26
C THR A 552 -20.15 27.70 -2.70
N GLU A 553 -21.12 26.85 -3.03
CA GLU A 553 -21.47 26.45 -4.39
C GLU A 553 -21.84 27.63 -5.30
N ASP A 554 -21.87 27.36 -6.60
CA ASP A 554 -22.09 28.37 -7.64
C ASP A 554 -23.49 28.98 -7.51
N THR A 555 -23.63 30.28 -7.77
CA THR A 555 -24.93 30.97 -7.81
C THR A 555 -25.15 31.62 -9.16
N ASP A 556 -26.39 31.56 -9.65
CA ASP A 556 -26.77 32.23 -10.88
C ASP A 556 -26.76 33.76 -10.69
N ASN A 557 -26.14 34.46 -11.65
CA ASN A 557 -26.01 35.91 -11.61
C ASN A 557 -27.35 36.64 -11.86
N GLU A 558 -28.34 35.98 -12.48
CA GLU A 558 -29.65 36.58 -12.78
C GLU A 558 -30.72 36.24 -11.74
N THR A 559 -30.79 34.99 -11.25
CA THR A 559 -31.81 34.55 -10.28
C THR A 559 -31.31 34.44 -8.83
N GLY A 560 -29.99 34.43 -8.59
CA GLY A 560 -29.40 34.24 -7.26
C GLY A 560 -29.57 32.85 -6.66
N GLN A 561 -30.07 31.87 -7.43
CA GLN A 561 -30.24 30.48 -6.99
C GLN A 561 -28.92 29.71 -7.11
N VAL A 562 -28.74 28.68 -6.28
CA VAL A 562 -27.56 27.81 -6.35
C VAL A 562 -27.63 26.94 -7.60
N LEU A 563 -26.60 27.01 -8.44
CA LEU A 563 -26.45 26.23 -9.65
C LEU A 563 -25.91 24.84 -9.30
N HIS A 564 -26.72 23.81 -9.49
CA HIS A 564 -26.31 22.42 -9.24
C HIS A 564 -25.95 21.68 -10.53
N GLY A 565 -24.95 20.81 -10.45
CA GLY A 565 -24.58 19.88 -11.53
C GLY A 565 -24.42 20.57 -12.89
N MET A 566 -25.20 20.14 -13.89
CA MET A 566 -25.07 20.59 -15.27
C MET A 566 -25.36 22.08 -15.49
N ASP A 567 -26.09 22.74 -14.60
CA ASP A 567 -26.42 24.15 -14.76
C ASP A 567 -25.22 25.07 -14.48
N SER A 568 -24.26 24.62 -13.67
CA SER A 568 -22.97 25.32 -13.44
C SER A 568 -22.06 25.39 -14.70
N LEU A 569 -22.23 24.49 -15.67
CA LEU A 569 -21.30 24.38 -16.79
C LEU A 569 -21.55 25.42 -17.91
N PRO A 570 -20.49 26.03 -18.49
CA PRO A 570 -20.58 26.76 -19.75
C PRO A 570 -21.24 25.94 -20.86
N PRO A 571 -22.02 26.54 -21.78
CA PRO A 571 -22.82 25.82 -22.78
C PRO A 571 -22.03 24.83 -23.66
N VAL A 572 -20.76 25.15 -23.98
CA VAL A 572 -19.87 24.27 -24.75
C VAL A 572 -19.51 23.01 -23.97
N LEU A 573 -19.18 23.15 -22.68
CA LEU A 573 -18.85 22.02 -21.81
C LEU A 573 -20.09 21.20 -21.48
N ARG A 574 -21.25 21.84 -21.23
CA ARG A 574 -22.53 21.15 -21.06
C ARG A 574 -22.88 20.28 -22.27
N ARG A 575 -22.63 20.75 -23.49
CA ARG A 575 -22.81 19.96 -24.70
C ARG A 575 -21.86 18.75 -24.76
N TYR A 576 -20.57 18.96 -24.45
CA TYR A 576 -19.57 17.87 -24.40
C TYR A 576 -19.96 16.75 -23.42
N VAL A 577 -20.37 17.11 -22.20
CA VAL A 577 -20.81 16.13 -21.19
C VAL A 577 -22.11 15.43 -21.59
N ASN A 578 -23.07 16.13 -22.22
CA ASN A 578 -24.27 15.50 -22.77
C ASN A 578 -23.97 14.53 -23.91
N GLU A 579 -22.92 14.78 -24.70
CA GLU A 579 -22.47 13.86 -25.74
C GLU A 579 -21.80 12.60 -25.13
N ASP A 580 -20.95 12.74 -24.10
CA ASP A 580 -20.38 11.61 -23.32
C ASP A 580 -21.45 10.75 -22.64
N ASN A 581 -22.39 11.37 -21.92
CA ASN A 581 -23.49 10.67 -21.25
C ASN A 581 -24.36 9.87 -22.25
N ARG A 582 -24.56 10.40 -23.47
CA ARG A 582 -25.26 9.67 -24.54
C ARG A 582 -24.46 8.48 -25.05
N TRP A 583 -23.13 8.60 -25.17
CA TRP A 583 -22.28 7.45 -25.52
C TRP A 583 -22.33 6.36 -24.45
N PHE A 584 -22.35 6.73 -23.17
CA PHE A 584 -22.52 5.75 -22.07
C PHE A 584 -23.90 5.06 -22.10
N GLN A 585 -24.97 5.78 -22.43
CA GLN A 585 -26.29 5.18 -22.62
C GLN A 585 -26.34 4.20 -23.80
N GLN A 586 -25.58 4.47 -24.87
CA GLN A 586 -25.42 3.54 -26.00
C GLN A 586 -24.63 2.29 -25.58
N GLU A 587 -23.52 2.44 -24.86
CA GLU A 587 -22.72 1.35 -24.29
C GLU A 587 -23.55 0.42 -23.39
N LEU A 588 -24.40 0.99 -22.53
CA LEU A 588 -25.38 0.23 -21.73
C LEU A 588 -26.38 -0.54 -22.61
N SER A 589 -27.00 0.13 -23.59
CA SER A 589 -28.01 -0.48 -24.47
C SER A 589 -27.43 -1.63 -25.32
N GLU A 590 -26.22 -1.45 -25.84
CA GLU A 590 -25.51 -2.46 -26.63
C GLU A 590 -25.15 -3.68 -25.78
N TRP A 591 -24.75 -3.48 -24.51
CA TRP A 591 -24.47 -4.56 -23.57
C TRP A 591 -25.74 -5.33 -23.19
N GLU A 592 -26.84 -4.64 -22.89
CA GLU A 592 -28.15 -5.26 -22.63
C GLU A 592 -28.63 -6.11 -23.82
N GLU A 593 -28.52 -5.58 -25.05
CA GLU A 593 -28.84 -6.32 -26.27
C GLU A 593 -27.99 -7.59 -26.45
N GLN A 594 -26.68 -7.52 -26.18
CA GLN A 594 -25.77 -8.67 -26.28
C GLN A 594 -26.08 -9.73 -25.22
N PHE A 595 -26.39 -9.30 -23.98
CA PHE A 595 -26.77 -10.20 -22.90
C PHE A 595 -28.11 -10.91 -23.19
N CYS A 596 -29.12 -10.16 -23.65
CA CYS A 596 -30.42 -10.73 -24.05
C CYS A 596 -30.30 -11.73 -25.22
N LYS A 597 -29.42 -11.49 -26.20
CA LYS A 597 -29.17 -12.43 -27.31
C LYS A 597 -28.47 -13.72 -26.86
N THR A 598 -27.64 -13.64 -25.81
CA THR A 598 -26.90 -14.79 -25.27
C THR A 598 -27.78 -15.67 -24.34
N ALA A 599 -28.82 -15.08 -23.73
CA ALA A 599 -29.72 -15.77 -22.80
C ALA A 599 -30.78 -16.69 -23.46
N ALA A 600 -30.78 -16.86 -24.79
CA ALA A 600 -31.75 -17.67 -25.52
C ALA A 600 -31.09 -18.87 -26.25
N PRO A 601 -31.02 -20.06 -25.63
CA PRO A 601 -30.57 -21.27 -26.31
C PRO A 601 -31.65 -21.87 -27.20
N GLN A 602 -31.18 -22.48 -28.29
CA GLN A 602 -31.91 -23.22 -29.33
C GLN A 602 -33.18 -23.98 -28.90
N GLY A 603 -34.26 -23.79 -29.68
CA GLY A 603 -35.41 -24.68 -29.74
C GLY A 603 -35.94 -24.77 -31.17
N GLU A 604 -35.75 -25.91 -31.84
CA GLU A 604 -36.16 -26.11 -33.24
C GLU A 604 -37.68 -26.31 -33.41
N SER A 605 -38.14 -25.99 -34.62
CA SER A 605 -39.52 -26.12 -35.11
C SER A 605 -40.08 -27.55 -35.02
N THR A 606 -41.29 -27.70 -34.46
CA THR A 606 -42.26 -28.74 -34.87
C THR A 606 -43.70 -28.20 -34.83
N ALA A 607 -44.60 -28.80 -35.63
CA ALA A 607 -45.91 -28.23 -35.95
C ALA A 607 -47.11 -29.05 -35.42
N SER A 608 -48.10 -28.35 -34.85
CA SER A 608 -49.56 -28.57 -34.92
C SER A 608 -50.24 -29.91 -34.48
N VAL A 609 -51.54 -29.80 -34.13
CA VAL A 609 -52.58 -30.87 -33.93
C VAL A 609 -52.64 -31.43 -32.48
N GLU A 610 -53.76 -31.52 -31.73
CA GLU A 610 -55.22 -31.42 -32.04
C GLU A 610 -56.10 -30.87 -30.86
N ILE A 611 -57.43 -30.71 -31.09
CA ILE A 611 -58.51 -30.17 -30.20
C ILE A 611 -59.58 -31.27 -29.99
N PRO A 612 -60.20 -31.49 -28.79
CA PRO A 612 -61.61 -31.06 -28.49
C PRO A 612 -61.97 -30.87 -26.98
N ASP A 613 -63.12 -30.36 -26.52
CA ASP A 613 -64.20 -29.46 -27.01
C ASP A 613 -65.17 -29.17 -25.82
N ALA A 614 -66.05 -28.15 -25.91
CA ALA A 614 -67.38 -27.95 -25.28
C ALA A 614 -67.62 -26.50 -24.75
N GLY A 615 -68.58 -25.79 -25.37
CA GLY A 615 -69.09 -24.46 -24.95
C GLY A 615 -70.24 -24.51 -23.90
N PRO A 616 -71.20 -23.54 -23.86
CA PRO A 616 -71.88 -23.02 -25.05
C PRO A 616 -72.26 -21.50 -25.09
N ASP A 617 -72.66 -21.07 -26.30
CA ASP A 617 -73.60 -20.02 -26.77
C ASP A 617 -73.67 -18.56 -26.20
N ASN A 618 -74.10 -17.50 -26.94
CA ASN A 618 -74.09 -17.10 -28.39
C ASN A 618 -74.80 -15.72 -28.57
N SER A 619 -74.68 -15.12 -29.76
CA SER A 619 -75.37 -13.93 -30.35
C SER A 619 -74.90 -12.55 -29.89
N GLN A 620 -74.61 -11.53 -30.72
CA GLN A 620 -74.52 -11.29 -32.20
C GLN A 620 -73.62 -10.02 -32.40
N GLN A 621 -73.14 -9.52 -33.56
CA GLN A 621 -73.32 -9.75 -35.02
C GLN A 621 -72.05 -9.25 -35.79
N THR A 622 -71.87 -9.57 -37.09
CA THR A 622 -70.75 -9.15 -37.99
C THR A 622 -71.26 -9.05 -39.47
N PRO A 623 -70.49 -8.99 -40.61
CA PRO A 623 -69.05 -8.77 -40.92
C PRO A 623 -68.70 -7.93 -42.23
N VAL A 624 -67.41 -7.97 -42.67
CA VAL A 624 -66.83 -7.91 -44.07
C VAL A 624 -66.36 -6.58 -44.75
N GLU A 625 -65.04 -6.31 -44.75
CA GLU A 625 -64.02 -6.44 -45.88
C GLU A 625 -64.33 -6.08 -47.39
N PRO A 626 -63.38 -6.14 -48.37
CA PRO A 626 -61.90 -5.89 -48.41
C PRO A 626 -61.41 -5.11 -49.68
N ALA A 627 -60.11 -5.23 -50.04
CA ALA A 627 -59.37 -4.56 -51.14
C ALA A 627 -59.45 -5.22 -52.56
N PRO A 628 -58.83 -4.63 -53.62
CA PRO A 628 -58.55 -5.32 -54.90
C PRO A 628 -57.10 -5.26 -55.44
N GLN A 629 -56.80 -6.08 -56.46
CA GLN A 629 -55.47 -6.33 -57.07
C GLN A 629 -55.32 -5.86 -58.55
N SER A 630 -54.07 -5.68 -59.00
CA SER A 630 -53.47 -5.96 -60.34
C SER A 630 -54.19 -5.76 -61.71
N GLY A 631 -53.62 -4.90 -62.58
CA GLY A 631 -53.46 -5.04 -64.07
C GLY A 631 -54.70 -5.04 -65.01
N PRO A 632 -54.57 -5.03 -66.37
CA PRO A 632 -53.37 -4.88 -67.23
C PRO A 632 -53.51 -3.94 -68.50
N SER A 633 -52.40 -3.76 -69.25
CA SER A 633 -52.24 -3.49 -70.72
C SER A 633 -53.06 -2.45 -71.54
N VAL A 634 -52.37 -1.56 -72.30
CA VAL A 634 -52.62 -1.17 -73.74
C VAL A 634 -51.35 -0.49 -74.35
N THR A 635 -51.25 -0.47 -75.69
CA THR A 635 -50.08 -0.27 -76.60
C THR A 635 -49.80 1.15 -77.15
N GLY A 636 -48.59 1.39 -77.72
CA GLY A 636 -48.39 2.38 -78.80
C GLY A 636 -46.96 2.90 -79.13
N LEU A 637 -46.35 2.40 -80.23
CA LEU A 637 -45.37 2.99 -81.22
C LEU A 637 -44.22 3.97 -80.80
N ALA A 638 -43.15 4.24 -81.58
CA ALA A 638 -42.31 3.52 -82.57
C ALA A 638 -41.17 4.48 -83.09
N SER A 639 -40.01 3.92 -83.51
CA SER A 639 -38.88 4.54 -84.31
C SER A 639 -38.14 5.81 -83.77
N GLY A 640 -36.86 6.10 -84.12
CA GLY A 640 -35.81 5.32 -84.81
C GLY A 640 -34.55 6.12 -85.25
N THR A 641 -33.42 5.42 -85.43
CA THR A 641 -32.23 5.69 -86.30
C THR A 641 -31.17 6.80 -86.05
N LYS A 642 -29.94 6.33 -85.73
CA LYS A 642 -28.60 6.50 -86.40
C LYS A 642 -27.85 7.86 -86.47
N GLY A 643 -26.52 7.79 -86.24
CA GLY A 643 -25.50 8.75 -86.72
C GLY A 643 -24.08 8.58 -86.12
N GLU A 644 -23.22 7.78 -86.77
CA GLU A 644 -21.74 7.66 -86.58
C GLU A 644 -20.98 8.81 -87.34
N PRO A 645 -19.62 8.91 -87.47
CA PRO A 645 -18.55 7.88 -87.32
C PRO A 645 -17.10 8.28 -86.88
N GLU A 646 -16.24 7.23 -86.76
CA GLU A 646 -14.80 7.10 -87.12
C GLU A 646 -13.68 7.98 -86.46
N ALA A 647 -12.37 7.65 -86.51
CA ALA A 647 -11.60 6.36 -86.44
C ALA A 647 -10.06 6.62 -86.53
N SER A 648 -9.27 5.62 -86.07
CA SER A 648 -7.89 5.23 -86.52
C SER A 648 -6.63 6.12 -86.32
N GLY A 649 -5.46 5.46 -86.25
CA GLY A 649 -4.11 6.06 -86.43
C GLY A 649 -2.99 5.46 -85.57
N GLU A 650 -1.96 4.83 -86.17
CA GLU A 650 -0.88 4.08 -85.48
C GLU A 650 0.49 4.80 -85.42
N ALA A 651 1.32 4.38 -84.44
CA ALA A 651 2.80 4.17 -84.36
C ALA A 651 3.82 4.91 -85.30
N PRO A 652 5.12 5.08 -84.90
CA PRO A 652 6.10 3.97 -84.91
C PRO A 652 7.21 4.02 -83.79
N GLU A 653 8.29 3.24 -83.96
CA GLU A 653 9.14 2.65 -82.90
C GLU A 653 10.59 3.23 -82.71
N HIS A 654 11.25 2.73 -81.65
CA HIS A 654 12.66 2.24 -81.57
C HIS A 654 13.86 3.05 -80.98
N LYS A 655 14.48 2.40 -79.97
CA LYS A 655 15.93 2.17 -79.66
C LYS A 655 16.91 3.32 -79.24
N ALA A 656 17.27 3.25 -77.94
CA ALA A 656 18.60 2.95 -77.35
C ALA A 656 19.91 3.75 -77.67
N GLU A 657 20.76 3.79 -76.62
CA GLU A 657 22.22 4.02 -76.52
C GLU A 657 22.81 5.44 -76.22
N GLN A 658 23.54 5.45 -75.08
CA GLN A 658 24.75 6.19 -74.63
C GLN A 658 25.25 7.46 -75.35
N GLY A 659 25.67 8.45 -74.53
CA GLY A 659 26.55 9.57 -74.91
C GLY A 659 26.80 10.50 -73.73
N ASP A 660 28.06 10.84 -73.44
CA ASP A 660 28.52 11.49 -72.20
C ASP A 660 29.06 12.93 -72.43
N GLU A 661 29.47 13.57 -71.33
CA GLU A 661 30.37 14.75 -71.20
C GLU A 661 29.87 16.23 -71.38
N GLU A 662 29.83 16.89 -70.22
CA GLU A 662 30.54 18.14 -69.85
C GLU A 662 30.04 19.58 -70.18
N ARG A 663 29.94 20.32 -69.06
CA ARG A 663 30.18 21.77 -68.78
C ARG A 663 29.04 22.80 -68.79
N ARG A 664 29.03 23.53 -67.67
CA ARG A 664 28.18 24.65 -67.20
C ARG A 664 28.59 26.00 -67.87
N PRO A 665 27.96 27.16 -67.58
CA PRO A 665 26.72 27.42 -66.80
C PRO A 665 25.67 28.30 -67.52
N ASP A 666 24.43 28.32 -67.01
CA ASP A 666 23.73 29.56 -66.61
C ASP A 666 22.37 29.25 -65.94
N VAL A 667 21.86 30.20 -65.14
CA VAL A 667 20.73 30.10 -64.20
C VAL A 667 19.77 31.26 -64.55
N PRO A 668 18.41 31.11 -64.64
CA PRO A 668 17.61 30.69 -63.48
C PRO A 668 16.26 29.96 -63.69
N ALA A 669 15.72 29.52 -62.55
CA ALA A 669 14.31 29.51 -62.12
C ALA A 669 13.59 28.16 -61.92
N ALA A 670 13.22 27.94 -60.64
CA ALA A 670 12.05 27.22 -60.14
C ALA A 670 11.88 25.71 -60.41
N ARG A 671 12.35 24.90 -59.44
CA ARG A 671 11.50 23.94 -58.69
C ARG A 671 12.16 23.59 -57.36
N GLN A 672 11.41 23.70 -56.26
CA GLN A 672 11.90 23.40 -54.91
C GLN A 672 12.07 21.89 -54.73
N ARG A 673 13.16 21.49 -54.06
CA ARG A 673 13.33 20.11 -53.55
C ARG A 673 12.60 19.97 -52.21
N PRO A 674 12.17 18.76 -51.81
CA PRO A 674 11.88 18.47 -50.40
C PRO A 674 13.13 18.71 -49.55
N ALA A 675 12.94 19.02 -48.27
CA ALA A 675 14.05 19.17 -47.33
C ALA A 675 14.81 17.83 -47.17
N GLU A 676 16.13 17.92 -47.07
CA GLU A 676 16.96 16.80 -46.64
C GLU A 676 16.68 16.58 -45.13
N SER A 677 16.15 15.41 -44.79
CA SER A 677 16.11 14.95 -43.39
C SER A 677 17.55 14.65 -42.97
N ASP A 678 18.01 15.20 -41.84
CA ASP A 678 19.27 14.74 -41.24
C ASP A 678 19.13 13.24 -40.90
N VAL A 679 20.10 12.44 -41.34
CA VAL A 679 20.16 10.99 -41.07
C VAL A 679 21.52 10.66 -40.49
N SER A 680 21.54 10.08 -39.30
CA SER A 680 22.74 9.64 -38.59
C SER A 680 23.02 8.16 -38.84
N GLU A 681 24.29 7.80 -39.07
CA GLU A 681 24.73 6.40 -39.05
C GLU A 681 24.97 5.96 -37.60
N VAL A 682 24.37 4.84 -37.20
CA VAL A 682 24.65 4.19 -35.91
C VAL A 682 25.12 2.75 -36.16
N ASP A 683 26.23 2.36 -35.54
CA ASP A 683 26.75 0.99 -35.53
C ASP A 683 26.04 0.19 -34.40
N ILE A 684 25.26 -0.85 -34.76
CA ILE A 684 24.61 -1.75 -33.79
C ILE A 684 25.38 -3.09 -33.74
N PRO A 685 25.76 -3.60 -32.54
CA PRO A 685 26.41 -4.90 -32.38
C PRO A 685 25.61 -6.03 -33.05
N ASN A 686 26.31 -6.97 -33.69
CA ASN A 686 25.75 -8.12 -34.42
C ASN A 686 24.81 -7.80 -35.61
N VAL A 687 24.47 -6.53 -35.85
CA VAL A 687 23.56 -6.10 -36.94
C VAL A 687 24.28 -5.24 -37.99
N GLY A 688 25.23 -4.40 -37.57
CA GLY A 688 26.00 -3.50 -38.43
C GLY A 688 25.46 -2.07 -38.47
N ARG A 689 25.80 -1.32 -39.53
CA ARG A 689 25.42 0.10 -39.69
C ARG A 689 23.98 0.26 -40.12
N ILE A 690 23.26 1.12 -39.39
CA ILE A 690 21.87 1.47 -39.68
C ILE A 690 21.77 2.99 -39.83
N MET A 691 20.98 3.39 -40.83
CA MET A 691 20.60 4.78 -41.05
C MET A 691 19.42 5.10 -40.13
N VAL A 692 19.62 6.00 -39.17
CA VAL A 692 18.60 6.46 -38.22
C VAL A 692 18.23 7.90 -38.56
N ARG A 693 16.93 8.20 -38.68
CA ARG A 693 16.50 9.58 -38.94
C ARG A 693 16.63 10.46 -37.70
N ALA A 694 16.97 11.73 -37.88
CA ALA A 694 17.02 12.72 -36.79
C ALA A 694 15.62 13.09 -36.22
N ASP A 695 14.53 12.73 -36.91
CA ASP A 695 13.14 12.89 -36.48
C ASP A 695 12.49 11.57 -36.01
N ALA A 696 13.28 10.55 -35.68
CA ALA A 696 12.80 9.23 -35.26
C ALA A 696 12.17 9.23 -33.84
N ASP A 697 10.90 9.64 -33.76
CA ASP A 697 10.06 9.51 -32.58
C ASP A 697 10.03 8.05 -32.07
N GLY A 698 10.67 7.81 -30.93
CA GLY A 698 10.70 6.52 -30.25
C GLY A 698 12.00 5.72 -30.39
N TYR A 699 13.07 6.25 -30.99
CA TYR A 699 14.39 5.61 -30.97
C TYR A 699 15.03 5.67 -29.56
N ASN A 700 15.32 4.51 -28.96
CA ASN A 700 16.06 4.39 -27.69
C ASN A 700 17.29 3.48 -27.89
N GLU A 701 18.49 4.03 -27.71
CA GLU A 701 19.75 3.32 -27.93
C GLU A 701 19.88 2.05 -27.07
N GLU A 702 19.47 2.08 -25.80
CA GLU A 702 19.55 0.92 -24.90
C GLU A 702 18.59 -0.19 -25.31
N MET A 703 17.36 0.15 -25.74
CA MET A 703 16.42 -0.85 -26.27
C MET A 703 16.93 -1.48 -27.58
N MET A 704 17.54 -0.67 -28.45
CA MET A 704 18.17 -1.13 -29.71
C MET A 704 19.41 -2.02 -29.47
N LEU A 705 20.00 -1.97 -28.27
CA LEU A 705 21.09 -2.86 -27.84
C LEU A 705 20.59 -4.19 -27.23
N THR A 706 19.30 -4.39 -27.02
CA THR A 706 18.78 -5.66 -26.50
C THR A 706 18.88 -6.81 -27.53
N PRO A 707 19.23 -8.04 -27.12
CA PRO A 707 19.30 -9.19 -28.05
C PRO A 707 17.98 -9.50 -28.79
N ALA A 708 16.84 -9.16 -28.18
CA ALA A 708 15.53 -9.25 -28.80
C ALA A 708 15.37 -8.27 -29.97
N MET A 709 15.63 -6.99 -29.72
CA MET A 709 15.48 -5.94 -30.73
C MET A 709 16.52 -6.09 -31.86
N GLN A 710 17.77 -6.46 -31.53
CA GLN A 710 18.80 -6.77 -32.52
C GLN A 710 18.38 -7.87 -33.50
N GLY A 711 17.70 -8.92 -33.01
CA GLY A 711 17.13 -9.98 -33.85
C GLY A 711 16.10 -9.46 -34.84
N VAL A 712 15.08 -8.76 -34.35
CA VAL A 712 14.00 -8.16 -35.15
C VAL A 712 14.57 -7.21 -36.22
N ILE A 713 15.53 -6.35 -35.87
CA ILE A 713 16.18 -5.44 -36.81
C ILE A 713 16.97 -6.21 -37.88
N LEU A 714 17.75 -7.23 -37.49
CA LEU A 714 18.49 -8.07 -38.43
C LEU A 714 17.55 -8.82 -39.39
N ALA A 715 16.41 -9.29 -38.90
CA ALA A 715 15.38 -9.93 -39.72
C ALA A 715 14.73 -8.96 -40.72
N ILE A 716 14.43 -7.71 -40.31
CA ILE A 716 13.99 -6.63 -41.20
C ILE A 716 15.06 -6.32 -42.27
N ALA A 717 16.34 -6.28 -41.88
CA ALA A 717 17.44 -6.06 -42.82
C ALA A 717 17.58 -7.18 -43.86
N LYS A 718 17.44 -8.46 -43.45
CA LYS A 718 17.39 -9.62 -44.35
C LYS A 718 16.17 -9.61 -45.28
N ALA A 719 15.02 -9.14 -44.79
CA ALA A 719 13.78 -9.07 -45.57
C ALA A 719 13.81 -8.00 -46.69
N ARG A 720 14.80 -7.08 -46.67
CA ARG A 720 14.97 -5.96 -47.62
C ARG A 720 14.66 -6.30 -49.08
N GLN A 721 15.27 -7.34 -49.64
CA GLN A 721 15.11 -7.68 -51.06
C GLN A 721 13.69 -8.14 -51.43
N THR A 722 12.91 -8.62 -50.47
CA THR A 722 11.52 -9.04 -50.66
C THR A 722 10.59 -7.84 -50.44
N PHE A 723 10.83 -7.04 -49.40
CA PHE A 723 10.14 -5.75 -49.20
C PHE A 723 10.23 -4.84 -50.43
N ASP A 724 11.45 -4.66 -50.97
CA ASP A 724 11.71 -3.78 -52.11
C ASP A 724 11.10 -4.30 -53.44
N LYS A 725 10.62 -5.55 -53.51
CA LYS A 725 10.01 -6.18 -54.71
C LYS A 725 8.50 -6.39 -54.61
N GLU A 726 8.02 -6.83 -53.45
CA GLU A 726 6.66 -7.35 -53.23
C GLU A 726 5.88 -6.53 -52.21
N GLY A 727 6.50 -5.52 -51.59
CA GLY A 727 5.85 -4.57 -50.68
C GLY A 727 5.93 -4.94 -49.19
N PRO A 728 5.30 -4.13 -48.32
CA PRO A 728 5.47 -4.22 -46.86
C PRO A 728 4.93 -5.52 -46.26
N GLU A 729 3.85 -6.09 -46.80
CA GLU A 729 3.28 -7.35 -46.31
C GLU A 729 4.21 -8.55 -46.57
N ALA A 730 4.75 -8.68 -47.78
CA ALA A 730 5.75 -9.70 -48.10
C ALA A 730 7.06 -9.49 -47.32
N GLY A 731 7.44 -8.23 -47.08
CA GLY A 731 8.56 -7.86 -46.21
C GLY A 731 8.35 -8.30 -44.75
N LEU A 732 7.17 -8.05 -44.19
CA LEU A 732 6.79 -8.50 -42.83
C LEU A 732 6.82 -10.02 -42.73
N ILE A 733 6.16 -10.75 -43.65
CA ILE A 733 6.10 -12.21 -43.63
C ILE A 733 7.51 -12.82 -43.63
N LYS A 734 8.43 -12.26 -44.43
CA LYS A 734 9.81 -12.73 -44.47
C LYS A 734 10.61 -12.37 -43.21
N ALA A 735 10.49 -11.16 -42.69
CA ALA A 735 11.16 -10.76 -41.45
C ALA A 735 10.66 -11.61 -40.25
N PHE A 736 9.36 -11.83 -40.17
CA PHE A 736 8.73 -12.69 -39.17
C PHE A 736 9.26 -14.13 -39.25
N HIS A 737 9.39 -14.69 -40.47
CA HIS A 737 9.95 -16.03 -40.65
C HIS A 737 11.44 -16.12 -40.28
N GLU A 738 12.26 -15.14 -40.66
CA GLU A 738 13.69 -15.09 -40.31
C GLU A 738 13.91 -15.02 -38.79
N GLU A 739 13.13 -14.20 -38.07
CA GLU A 739 13.25 -14.08 -36.61
C GLU A 739 12.67 -15.30 -35.88
N TYR A 740 11.56 -15.86 -36.36
CA TYR A 740 11.03 -17.13 -35.87
C TYR A 740 12.07 -18.25 -35.98
N CYS A 741 12.72 -18.39 -37.15
CA CYS A 741 13.75 -19.41 -37.37
C CYS A 741 14.96 -19.19 -36.47
N ARG A 742 15.46 -17.95 -36.34
CA ARG A 742 16.59 -17.62 -35.45
C ARG A 742 16.30 -18.01 -34.00
N LEU A 743 15.12 -17.65 -33.49
CA LEU A 743 14.72 -17.92 -32.11
C LEU A 743 14.42 -19.41 -31.87
N TYR A 744 13.93 -20.13 -32.89
CA TYR A 744 13.75 -21.57 -32.84
C TYR A 744 15.08 -22.33 -32.86
N GLU A 745 16.06 -21.90 -33.67
CA GLU A 745 17.41 -22.46 -33.69
C GLU A 745 18.11 -22.24 -32.34
N LEU A 746 18.05 -21.01 -31.81
CA LEU A 746 18.55 -20.66 -30.46
C LEU A 746 17.88 -21.50 -29.36
N SER A 747 16.62 -21.91 -29.53
CA SER A 747 15.94 -22.78 -28.58
C SER A 747 16.38 -24.24 -28.63
N GLN A 748 17.12 -24.67 -29.67
CA GLN A 748 17.71 -26.02 -29.74
C GLN A 748 19.12 -26.08 -29.11
N GLU A 749 19.70 -24.95 -28.70
CA GLU A 749 21.00 -24.93 -28.02
C GLU A 749 20.89 -25.55 -26.62
N GLU A 750 21.85 -26.42 -26.27
CA GLU A 750 21.88 -27.06 -24.95
C GLU A 750 22.23 -26.04 -23.87
N THR A 751 21.42 -25.96 -22.81
CA THR A 751 21.68 -25.08 -21.66
C THR A 751 23.00 -25.46 -20.99
N THR A 752 23.96 -24.53 -20.93
CA THR A 752 25.24 -24.76 -20.26
C THR A 752 25.21 -24.20 -18.84
N PRO A 753 26.13 -24.62 -17.94
CA PRO A 753 26.25 -24.01 -16.60
C PRO A 753 26.69 -22.53 -16.60
N GLN A 754 27.00 -21.98 -17.77
CA GLN A 754 27.55 -20.63 -17.96
C GLN A 754 26.56 -19.71 -18.68
N GLU A 755 25.76 -20.27 -19.60
CA GLU A 755 24.81 -19.56 -20.44
C GLU A 755 23.51 -20.37 -20.61
N ASP A 756 22.37 -19.75 -20.30
CA ASP A 756 21.03 -20.29 -20.50
C ASP A 756 20.28 -19.46 -21.55
N ALA A 757 20.06 -20.05 -22.73
CA ALA A 757 19.44 -19.39 -23.87
C ALA A 757 18.02 -18.85 -23.56
N ARG A 758 17.30 -19.42 -22.58
CA ARG A 758 15.97 -18.95 -22.16
C ARG A 758 15.99 -17.53 -21.62
N LEU A 759 17.12 -17.08 -21.05
CA LEU A 759 17.28 -15.71 -20.55
C LEU A 759 17.47 -14.68 -21.66
N GLN A 760 17.89 -15.10 -22.86
CA GLN A 760 18.07 -14.20 -23.99
C GLN A 760 16.72 -13.73 -24.57
N HIS A 761 15.67 -14.56 -24.49
CA HIS A 761 14.39 -14.27 -25.13
C HIS A 761 13.19 -15.07 -24.59
N ALA A 762 12.03 -14.42 -24.43
CA ALA A 762 10.78 -15.06 -24.01
C ALA A 762 10.36 -16.21 -24.96
N LEU A 763 10.46 -16.00 -26.27
CA LEU A 763 10.12 -17.06 -27.23
C LEU A 763 11.03 -18.29 -27.16
N VAL A 764 12.29 -18.16 -26.72
CA VAL A 764 13.18 -19.33 -26.50
C VAL A 764 12.64 -20.19 -25.36
N TYR A 765 12.22 -19.55 -24.26
CA TYR A 765 11.51 -20.22 -23.16
C TYR A 765 10.19 -20.87 -23.62
N PHE A 766 9.42 -20.20 -24.48
CA PHE A 766 8.16 -20.75 -25.04
C PHE A 766 8.39 -21.94 -25.97
N PHE A 767 9.42 -21.91 -26.82
CA PHE A 767 9.75 -23.02 -27.71
C PHE A 767 10.19 -24.27 -26.93
N GLN A 768 11.11 -24.13 -25.97
CA GLN A 768 11.58 -25.25 -25.15
C GLN A 768 10.46 -25.88 -24.31
N ASN A 769 9.49 -25.07 -23.87
CA ASN A 769 8.33 -25.53 -23.10
C ASN A 769 7.09 -25.88 -23.96
N LYS A 770 7.21 -25.84 -25.29
CA LYS A 770 6.16 -26.22 -26.26
C LYS A 770 4.86 -25.41 -26.11
N ALA A 771 4.98 -24.09 -25.99
CA ALA A 771 3.83 -23.19 -25.97
C ALA A 771 2.97 -23.29 -27.24
N PRO A 772 1.67 -22.94 -27.18
CA PRO A 772 0.79 -22.95 -28.34
C PRO A 772 1.32 -22.04 -29.45
N LYS A 773 1.18 -22.48 -30.71
CA LYS A 773 1.65 -21.71 -31.88
C LYS A 773 1.06 -20.30 -31.92
N ARG A 774 -0.20 -20.12 -31.54
CA ARG A 774 -0.85 -18.79 -31.49
C ARG A 774 -0.20 -17.84 -30.47
N VAL A 775 0.21 -18.34 -29.30
CA VAL A 775 0.92 -17.55 -28.28
C VAL A 775 2.29 -17.11 -28.80
N ILE A 776 3.01 -18.02 -29.46
CA ILE A 776 4.31 -17.73 -30.10
C ILE A 776 4.14 -16.71 -31.25
N GLU A 777 3.20 -16.94 -32.15
CA GLU A 777 2.93 -16.09 -33.30
C GLU A 777 2.53 -14.67 -32.88
N ARG A 778 1.63 -14.54 -31.90
CA ARG A 778 1.23 -13.25 -31.33
C ARG A 778 2.39 -12.54 -30.65
N THR A 779 3.11 -13.23 -29.78
CA THR A 779 4.24 -12.65 -29.04
C THR A 779 5.34 -12.16 -30.00
N LEU A 780 5.63 -12.91 -31.08
CA LEU A 780 6.54 -12.46 -32.12
C LEU A 780 5.99 -11.25 -32.89
N LEU A 781 4.69 -11.25 -33.22
CA LEU A 781 4.06 -10.15 -33.96
C LEU A 781 4.09 -8.84 -33.16
N GLU A 782 3.88 -8.91 -31.85
CA GLU A 782 3.95 -7.76 -30.94
C GLU A 782 5.34 -7.08 -30.97
N GLN A 783 6.42 -7.84 -31.14
CA GLN A 783 7.78 -7.30 -31.29
C GLN A 783 7.95 -6.49 -32.58
N PHE A 784 7.33 -6.92 -33.69
CA PHE A 784 7.28 -6.13 -34.91
C PHE A 784 6.36 -4.90 -34.80
N THR A 785 5.55 -4.76 -33.74
CA THR A 785 4.75 -3.56 -33.48
C THR A 785 5.45 -2.50 -32.63
N ASP A 786 6.64 -2.79 -32.10
CA ASP A 786 7.38 -1.95 -31.17
C ASP A 786 7.69 -0.55 -31.77
N ARG A 787 7.52 0.49 -30.96
CA ARG A 787 7.74 1.90 -31.36
C ARG A 787 9.22 2.18 -31.68
N ASN A 788 10.15 1.45 -31.07
CA ASN A 788 11.60 1.58 -31.30
C ASN A 788 11.98 1.26 -32.76
N LEU A 789 11.15 0.53 -33.51
CA LEU A 789 11.36 0.26 -34.94
C LEU A 789 11.13 1.47 -35.86
N SER A 790 10.84 2.67 -35.33
CA SER A 790 10.53 3.87 -36.11
C SER A 790 11.75 4.59 -36.71
N PHE A 791 12.90 3.92 -36.84
CA PHE A 791 14.18 4.53 -37.27
C PHE A 791 14.38 4.63 -38.80
N ASP A 792 13.71 3.78 -39.60
CA ASP A 792 13.78 3.72 -41.07
C ASP A 792 12.38 3.54 -41.68
N GLU A 793 12.14 4.08 -42.89
CA GLU A 793 10.87 3.96 -43.63
C GLU A 793 10.46 2.50 -43.86
N ARG A 794 11.42 1.59 -44.07
CA ARG A 794 11.14 0.14 -44.19
C ARG A 794 10.60 -0.41 -42.88
N ALA A 795 11.28 -0.11 -41.77
CA ALA A 795 10.89 -0.61 -40.45
C ALA A 795 9.55 -0.01 -40.00
N ILE A 796 9.30 1.29 -40.26
CA ILE A 796 8.00 1.94 -40.07
C ILE A 796 6.89 1.25 -40.87
N SER A 797 7.16 0.90 -42.14
CA SER A 797 6.18 0.25 -43.01
C SER A 797 5.85 -1.18 -42.56
N ILE A 798 6.86 -1.96 -42.17
CA ILE A 798 6.68 -3.30 -41.59
C ILE A 798 5.93 -3.22 -40.24
N MET A 799 6.26 -2.25 -39.39
CA MET A 799 5.58 -2.01 -38.11
C MET A 799 4.10 -1.65 -38.28
N ARG A 800 3.76 -0.82 -39.27
CA ARG A 800 2.36 -0.50 -39.61
C ARG A 800 1.59 -1.75 -40.03
N GLU A 801 2.20 -2.60 -40.85
CA GLU A 801 1.59 -3.86 -41.28
C GLU A 801 1.44 -4.85 -40.12
N ALA A 802 2.45 -4.97 -39.24
CA ALA A 802 2.37 -5.80 -38.04
C ALA A 802 1.23 -5.36 -37.11
N ARG A 803 1.05 -4.04 -36.91
CA ARG A 803 -0.08 -3.47 -36.15
C ARG A 803 -1.43 -3.73 -36.83
N SER A 804 -1.47 -3.75 -38.16
CA SER A 804 -2.66 -4.13 -38.93
C SER A 804 -3.03 -5.59 -38.66
N LYS A 805 -2.07 -6.52 -38.79
CA LYS A 805 -2.26 -7.95 -38.52
C LYS A 805 -2.64 -8.23 -37.07
N LEU A 806 -2.03 -7.55 -36.09
CA LEU A 806 -2.33 -7.74 -34.66
C LEU A 806 -3.78 -7.35 -34.32
N ARG A 807 -4.32 -6.31 -34.97
CA ARG A 807 -5.72 -5.87 -34.80
C ARG A 807 -6.76 -6.84 -35.41
N LEU A 808 -6.33 -7.77 -36.26
CA LEU A 808 -7.21 -8.78 -36.85
C LEU A 808 -7.39 -10.02 -35.96
N ILE A 809 -6.58 -10.17 -34.91
CA ILE A 809 -6.73 -11.25 -33.91
C ILE A 809 -7.82 -10.82 -32.93
N LYS A 810 -8.98 -11.47 -32.96
CA LYS A 810 -10.06 -11.18 -32.02
C LYS A 810 -9.87 -11.91 -30.68
N PRO A 811 -10.55 -11.47 -29.60
CA PRO A 811 -10.65 -12.26 -28.36
C PRO A 811 -11.25 -13.66 -28.58
N GLU A 812 -12.13 -13.81 -29.57
CA GLU A 812 -12.68 -15.12 -29.99
C GLU A 812 -11.62 -16.09 -30.55
N ASP A 813 -10.48 -15.58 -31.05
CA ASP A 813 -9.46 -16.36 -31.75
C ASP A 813 -8.31 -16.83 -30.83
N MET A 814 -8.24 -16.37 -29.58
CA MET A 814 -7.16 -16.73 -28.67
C MET A 814 -7.59 -16.60 -27.21
N ASP A 815 -7.30 -17.63 -26.42
CA ASP A 815 -7.41 -17.57 -24.97
C ASP A 815 -6.39 -16.56 -24.42
N MET A 816 -6.89 -15.45 -23.86
CA MET A 816 -6.06 -14.38 -23.30
C MET A 816 -5.45 -14.77 -21.95
N ASP A 817 -6.15 -15.59 -21.15
CA ASP A 817 -5.64 -16.10 -19.89
C ASP A 817 -4.47 -17.07 -20.13
N GLU A 818 -4.60 -17.98 -21.11
CA GLU A 818 -3.50 -18.86 -21.51
C GLU A 818 -2.28 -18.03 -21.96
N TYR A 819 -2.49 -17.02 -22.81
CA TYR A 819 -1.41 -16.13 -23.26
C TYR A 819 -0.73 -15.39 -22.10
N LEU A 820 -1.50 -14.81 -21.16
CA LEU A 820 -0.94 -14.08 -20.01
C LEU A 820 -0.17 -15.03 -19.07
N GLN A 821 -0.72 -16.21 -18.78
CA GLN A 821 -0.06 -17.21 -17.93
C GLN A 821 1.31 -17.64 -18.49
N TRP A 822 1.48 -17.71 -19.81
CA TRP A 822 2.79 -18.00 -20.42
C TRP A 822 3.83 -16.89 -20.17
N HIS A 823 3.42 -15.61 -20.21
CA HIS A 823 4.29 -14.48 -19.88
C HIS A 823 4.58 -14.37 -18.39
N ASP A 824 3.61 -14.68 -17.53
CA ASP A 824 3.79 -14.75 -16.08
C ASP A 824 4.74 -15.88 -15.67
N ASP A 825 4.62 -17.07 -16.26
CA ASP A 825 5.55 -18.19 -16.05
C ASP A 825 6.99 -17.80 -16.48
N TYR A 826 7.15 -17.05 -17.59
CA TYR A 826 8.47 -16.56 -18.00
C TYR A 826 9.03 -15.47 -17.07
N SER A 827 8.19 -14.54 -16.61
CA SER A 827 8.54 -13.53 -15.62
C SER A 827 9.01 -14.18 -14.31
N LEU A 828 8.28 -15.20 -13.85
CA LEU A 828 8.60 -15.97 -12.67
C LEU A 828 9.89 -16.79 -12.82
N PHE A 829 10.14 -17.37 -14.01
CA PHE A 829 11.42 -18.01 -14.34
C PHE A 829 12.60 -17.04 -14.23
N ARG A 830 12.46 -15.81 -14.74
CA ARG A 830 13.50 -14.78 -14.59
C ARG A 830 13.72 -14.40 -13.12
N THR A 831 12.66 -14.25 -12.33
CA THR A 831 12.76 -13.98 -10.88
C THR A 831 13.47 -15.11 -10.13
N VAL A 832 13.17 -16.37 -10.44
CA VAL A 832 13.89 -17.55 -9.90
C VAL A 832 15.38 -17.47 -10.24
N PHE A 833 15.72 -17.14 -11.49
CA PHE A 833 17.11 -17.05 -11.92
C PHE A 833 17.86 -15.89 -11.22
N VAL A 834 17.20 -14.74 -11.01
CA VAL A 834 17.75 -13.61 -10.24
C VAL A 834 18.03 -14.02 -8.80
N TYR A 835 17.07 -14.64 -8.09
CA TYR A 835 17.30 -15.12 -6.73
C TYR A 835 18.41 -16.18 -6.64
N LEU A 836 18.50 -17.08 -7.63
CA LEU A 836 19.60 -18.04 -7.69
C LEU A 836 20.95 -17.34 -7.89
N LEU A 837 21.06 -16.41 -8.85
CA LEU A 837 22.29 -15.70 -9.14
C LEU A 837 22.75 -14.86 -7.94
N THR A 838 21.87 -14.03 -7.38
CA THR A 838 22.17 -13.23 -6.18
C THR A 838 22.53 -14.11 -4.99
N GLY A 839 21.85 -15.25 -4.79
CA GLY A 839 22.17 -16.21 -3.74
C GLY A 839 23.56 -16.84 -3.90
N LEU A 840 23.94 -17.21 -5.13
CA LEU A 840 25.28 -17.74 -5.45
C LEU A 840 26.37 -16.67 -5.33
N GLU A 841 26.09 -15.42 -5.70
CA GLU A 841 26.99 -14.29 -5.48
C GLU A 841 27.24 -14.04 -4.00
N GLN A 842 26.18 -13.96 -3.17
CA GLN A 842 26.37 -13.78 -1.71
C GLN A 842 27.14 -14.95 -1.10
N TYR A 843 26.90 -16.18 -1.55
CA TYR A 843 27.67 -17.37 -1.15
C TYR A 843 29.17 -17.23 -1.48
N GLN A 844 29.52 -16.76 -2.68
CA GLN A 844 30.92 -16.49 -3.06
C GLN A 844 31.58 -15.39 -2.22
N HIS A 845 30.81 -14.38 -1.81
CA HIS A 845 31.27 -13.31 -0.91
C HIS A 845 31.34 -13.74 0.57
N GLY A 846 31.02 -14.99 0.91
CA GLY A 846 31.03 -15.51 2.29
C GLY A 846 29.81 -15.09 3.12
N LYS A 847 28.83 -14.41 2.53
CA LYS A 847 27.62 -13.90 3.17
C LYS A 847 26.54 -14.97 3.25
N MET A 848 26.75 -15.93 4.15
CA MET A 848 25.94 -17.15 4.22
C MET A 848 24.48 -16.89 4.65
N ARG A 849 24.21 -15.86 5.46
CA ARG A 849 22.84 -15.52 5.96
C ARG A 849 21.96 -15.03 4.81
N GLU A 850 22.47 -14.06 4.06
CA GLU A 850 21.82 -13.49 2.88
C GLU A 850 21.71 -14.54 1.77
N ALA A 851 22.76 -15.32 1.52
CA ALA A 851 22.76 -16.41 0.53
C ALA A 851 21.67 -17.45 0.82
N LEU A 852 21.52 -17.90 2.08
CA LEU A 852 20.49 -18.88 2.44
C LEU A 852 19.08 -18.35 2.14
N THR A 853 18.81 -17.09 2.45
CA THR A 853 17.50 -16.45 2.26
C THR A 853 17.12 -16.43 0.77
N TYR A 854 18.02 -15.94 -0.10
CA TYR A 854 17.77 -15.92 -1.55
C TYR A 854 17.62 -17.33 -2.13
N LEU A 855 18.45 -18.29 -1.71
CA LEU A 855 18.39 -19.68 -2.21
C LEU A 855 17.13 -20.43 -1.70
N ALA A 856 16.62 -20.11 -0.52
CA ALA A 856 15.36 -20.65 -0.03
C ALA A 856 14.16 -20.15 -0.86
N HIS A 857 14.08 -18.84 -1.11
CA HIS A 857 13.04 -18.26 -1.97
C HIS A 857 13.16 -18.74 -3.44
N ALA A 858 14.37 -18.85 -3.98
CA ALA A 858 14.60 -19.44 -5.30
C ALA A 858 14.04 -20.87 -5.39
N TYR A 859 14.29 -21.71 -4.37
CA TYR A 859 13.83 -23.10 -4.34
C TYR A 859 12.30 -23.23 -4.28
N GLU A 860 11.64 -22.46 -3.40
CA GLU A 860 10.18 -22.46 -3.26
C GLU A 860 9.49 -21.93 -4.51
N THR A 861 9.97 -20.80 -5.04
CA THR A 861 9.42 -20.19 -6.26
C THR A 861 9.60 -21.12 -7.47
N ASN A 862 10.77 -21.72 -7.62
CA ASN A 862 11.06 -22.69 -8.70
C ASN A 862 10.17 -23.95 -8.62
N ALA A 863 9.77 -24.38 -7.41
CA ALA A 863 8.85 -25.50 -7.24
C ALA A 863 7.43 -25.21 -7.77
N THR A 864 7.05 -23.95 -8.01
CA THR A 864 5.79 -23.61 -8.69
C THR A 864 5.89 -23.85 -10.20
N LEU A 865 6.96 -23.38 -10.85
CA LEU A 865 7.22 -23.57 -12.28
C LEU A 865 7.36 -25.05 -12.65
N LEU A 866 8.09 -25.82 -11.82
CA LEU A 866 8.33 -27.24 -12.08
C LEU A 866 7.06 -28.11 -12.03
N LYS A 867 5.98 -27.65 -11.39
CA LYS A 867 4.66 -28.33 -11.48
C LYS A 867 4.07 -28.27 -12.89
N ASN A 868 4.37 -27.21 -13.64
CA ASN A 868 3.87 -26.96 -14.98
C ASN A 868 4.81 -27.53 -16.07
N GLY A 869 5.98 -28.06 -15.69
CA GLY A 869 6.91 -28.79 -16.56
C GLY A 869 8.37 -28.70 -16.11
N GLU A 870 9.14 -29.78 -16.30
CA GLU A 870 10.55 -29.86 -15.86
C GLU A 870 11.45 -28.79 -16.50
N GLN A 871 11.14 -28.37 -17.74
CA GLN A 871 11.90 -27.36 -18.50
C GLN A 871 11.42 -25.91 -18.26
N ARG A 872 10.38 -25.71 -17.43
CA ARG A 872 9.88 -24.36 -17.05
C ARG A 872 10.68 -23.72 -15.93
N GLY A 873 11.40 -24.53 -15.15
CA GLY A 873 12.20 -24.08 -14.01
C GLY A 873 13.70 -24.14 -14.27
N VAL A 874 14.45 -23.83 -13.21
CA VAL A 874 15.89 -24.11 -13.09
C VAL A 874 16.08 -25.48 -12.41
N ASP A 875 17.24 -26.12 -12.56
CA ASP A 875 17.52 -27.40 -11.88
C ASP A 875 17.33 -27.28 -10.35
N LYS A 876 16.30 -27.97 -9.83
CA LYS A 876 15.99 -28.03 -8.40
C LYS A 876 17.16 -28.57 -7.58
N SER A 877 17.98 -29.47 -8.14
CA SER A 877 19.10 -30.10 -7.46
C SER A 877 20.22 -29.09 -7.15
N LEU A 878 20.57 -28.23 -8.12
CA LEU A 878 21.57 -27.18 -7.98
C LEU A 878 21.23 -26.21 -6.85
N ILE A 879 20.00 -25.69 -6.83
CA ILE A 879 19.54 -24.77 -5.77
C ILE A 879 19.58 -25.47 -4.40
N ALA A 880 19.16 -26.74 -4.33
CA ALA A 880 19.19 -27.54 -3.11
C ALA A 880 20.60 -27.67 -2.52
N VAL A 881 21.61 -27.95 -3.37
CA VAL A 881 23.00 -28.14 -2.94
C VAL A 881 23.56 -26.88 -2.29
N TYR A 882 23.38 -25.70 -2.90
CA TYR A 882 23.89 -24.45 -2.33
C TYR A 882 23.08 -24.00 -1.10
N ARG A 883 21.76 -24.20 -1.09
CA ARG A 883 20.92 -23.99 0.10
C ARG A 883 21.41 -24.83 1.28
N ARG A 884 21.63 -26.14 1.08
CA ARG A 884 22.18 -27.04 2.11
C ARG A 884 23.53 -26.54 2.64
N LYS A 885 24.46 -26.17 1.75
CA LYS A 885 25.79 -25.66 2.15
C LYS A 885 25.70 -24.40 3.01
N CYS A 886 24.83 -23.45 2.66
CA CYS A 886 24.60 -22.25 3.48
C CYS A 886 24.00 -22.62 4.84
N LEU A 887 22.99 -23.50 4.86
CA LEU A 887 22.30 -23.94 6.07
C LEU A 887 23.24 -24.65 7.06
N THR A 888 24.07 -25.59 6.59
CA THR A 888 25.04 -26.30 7.44
C THR A 888 26.14 -25.35 7.93
N ALA A 889 26.65 -24.46 7.08
CA ALA A 889 27.68 -23.49 7.46
C ALA A 889 27.19 -22.48 8.53
N LEU A 890 25.95 -21.99 8.39
CA LEU A 890 25.31 -21.14 9.40
C LEU A 890 25.08 -21.89 10.71
N ASN A 891 24.61 -23.13 10.65
CA ASN A 891 24.41 -23.96 11.84
C ASN A 891 25.72 -24.23 12.60
N GLU A 892 26.79 -24.56 11.89
CA GLU A 892 28.13 -24.71 12.49
C GLU A 892 28.65 -23.39 13.10
N SER A 893 28.35 -22.25 12.46
CA SER A 893 28.73 -20.93 12.97
C SER A 893 27.95 -20.57 14.23
N ALA A 894 26.63 -20.75 14.22
CA ALA A 894 25.76 -20.53 15.37
C ALA A 894 26.16 -21.43 16.55
N SER A 895 26.39 -22.72 16.33
CA SER A 895 26.85 -23.62 17.38
C SER A 895 28.22 -23.21 17.94
N ARG A 896 29.19 -22.81 17.11
CA ARG A 896 30.49 -22.32 17.57
C ARG A 896 30.39 -21.04 18.41
N LEU A 897 29.50 -20.13 18.04
CA LEU A 897 29.22 -18.91 18.80
C LEU A 897 28.50 -19.21 20.12
N PHE A 898 27.52 -20.12 20.10
CA PHE A 898 26.77 -20.56 21.29
C PHE A 898 27.66 -21.22 22.34
N CYS A 899 28.56 -22.12 21.93
CA CYS A 899 29.53 -22.80 22.80
C CYS A 899 30.69 -21.90 23.28
N SER A 900 30.70 -20.60 22.98
CA SER A 900 31.80 -19.69 23.35
C SER A 900 31.67 -19.04 24.74
N ALA A 901 30.52 -19.22 25.41
CA ALA A 901 30.18 -18.67 26.73
C ALA A 901 30.23 -17.13 26.89
N GLU A 902 30.51 -16.37 25.83
CA GLU A 902 30.34 -14.91 25.81
C GLU A 902 28.89 -14.55 25.45
N GLU A 903 28.22 -13.77 26.31
CA GLU A 903 26.79 -13.44 26.18
C GLU A 903 26.42 -12.83 24.81
N SER A 904 27.24 -11.92 24.29
CA SER A 904 27.03 -11.30 22.97
C SER A 904 27.14 -12.27 21.79
N LYS A 905 28.03 -13.27 21.88
CA LYS A 905 28.16 -14.33 20.86
C LYS A 905 27.02 -15.33 20.95
N VAL A 906 26.52 -15.59 22.16
CA VAL A 906 25.34 -16.44 22.40
C VAL A 906 24.08 -15.77 21.83
N GLU A 907 23.94 -14.45 21.97
CA GLU A 907 22.86 -13.69 21.33
C GLU A 907 22.96 -13.69 19.80
N GLU A 908 24.17 -13.50 19.25
CA GLU A 908 24.40 -13.63 17.79
C GLU A 908 24.07 -15.05 17.28
N ALA A 909 24.40 -16.10 18.04
CA ALA A 909 24.05 -17.47 17.72
C ALA A 909 22.54 -17.71 17.68
N VAL A 910 21.81 -17.21 18.68
CA VAL A 910 20.34 -17.31 18.73
C VAL A 910 19.71 -16.54 17.56
N ALA A 911 20.21 -15.34 17.24
CA ALA A 911 19.75 -14.57 16.08
C ALA A 911 19.96 -15.31 14.75
N ILE A 912 21.12 -15.95 14.53
CA ILE A 912 21.36 -16.77 13.33
C ILE A 912 20.36 -17.95 13.25
N MET A 913 20.06 -18.58 14.38
CA MET A 913 19.12 -19.70 14.44
C MET A 913 17.69 -19.25 14.13
N ASP A 914 17.24 -18.16 14.75
CA ASP A 914 15.87 -17.65 14.64
C ASP A 914 15.57 -16.98 13.29
N GLU A 915 16.51 -16.21 12.73
CA GLU A 915 16.31 -15.47 11.49
C GLU A 915 16.51 -16.32 10.23
N ALA A 916 17.38 -17.35 10.28
CA ALA A 916 17.84 -18.03 9.08
C ALA A 916 17.72 -19.57 9.13
N VAL A 917 18.20 -20.23 10.18
CA VAL A 917 18.23 -21.70 10.23
C VAL A 917 16.84 -22.29 10.45
N ILE A 918 16.14 -21.89 11.50
CA ILE A 918 14.81 -22.41 11.87
C ILE A 918 13.77 -22.14 10.78
N PRO A 919 13.65 -20.92 10.20
CA PRO A 919 12.74 -20.67 9.07
C PRO A 919 13.02 -21.58 7.86
N CYS A 920 14.30 -21.81 7.52
CA CYS A 920 14.66 -22.71 6.43
C CYS A 920 14.30 -24.18 6.73
N LEU A 921 14.48 -24.64 7.97
CA LEU A 921 14.06 -25.99 8.39
C LEU A 921 12.54 -26.17 8.24
N HIS A 922 11.73 -25.19 8.69
CA HIS A 922 10.27 -25.24 8.53
C HIS A 922 9.83 -25.24 7.05
N LEU A 923 10.48 -24.47 6.19
CA LEU A 923 10.21 -24.48 4.74
C LEU A 923 10.57 -25.84 4.11
N MET A 924 11.70 -26.43 4.49
CA MET A 924 12.13 -27.74 3.99
C MET A 924 11.16 -28.86 4.40
N SER A 925 10.73 -28.91 5.67
CA SER A 925 9.74 -29.89 6.14
C SER A 925 8.33 -29.73 5.55
N ARG A 926 8.04 -28.65 4.80
CA ARG A 926 6.79 -28.51 4.03
C ARG A 926 6.87 -29.13 2.63
N ASP A 927 8.06 -29.49 2.12
CA ASP A 927 8.20 -30.11 0.80
C ASP A 927 7.84 -31.61 0.85
N PRO A 928 6.74 -32.07 0.21
CA PRO A 928 6.37 -33.48 0.17
C PRO A 928 7.34 -34.34 -0.67
N ALA A 929 8.22 -33.71 -1.46
CA ALA A 929 9.25 -34.33 -2.27
C ALA A 929 10.67 -33.96 -1.79
N LEU A 930 10.85 -33.92 -0.46
CA LEU A 930 12.14 -33.69 0.20
C LEU A 930 13.20 -34.69 -0.28
N SER A 931 14.38 -34.20 -0.66
CA SER A 931 15.49 -35.10 -1.03
C SER A 931 16.09 -35.78 0.20
N ARG A 932 16.66 -36.97 0.02
CA ARG A 932 17.34 -37.69 1.12
C ARG A 932 18.45 -36.85 1.75
N GLU A 933 19.22 -36.12 0.93
CA GLU A 933 20.31 -35.24 1.41
C GLU A 933 19.78 -34.04 2.20
N ASP A 934 18.60 -33.52 1.85
CA ASP A 934 17.93 -32.48 2.65
C ASP A 934 17.45 -33.04 4.00
N GLY A 935 16.92 -34.27 4.02
CA GLY A 935 16.54 -34.97 5.26
C GLY A 935 17.73 -35.26 6.17
N ASP A 936 18.80 -35.85 5.62
CA ASP A 936 20.04 -36.16 6.33
C ASP A 936 20.68 -34.87 6.92
N ALA A 937 20.62 -33.74 6.19
CA ALA A 937 21.11 -32.45 6.68
C ALA A 937 20.25 -31.86 7.83
N MET A 938 18.92 -31.91 7.71
CA MET A 938 18.03 -31.46 8.79
C MET A 938 18.21 -32.30 10.06
N GLU A 939 18.30 -33.62 9.92
CA GLU A 939 18.46 -34.51 11.07
C GLU A 939 19.85 -34.42 11.69
N GLY A 940 20.89 -34.13 10.89
CA GLY A 940 22.20 -33.74 11.39
C GLY A 940 22.15 -32.47 12.26
N ILE A 941 21.41 -31.44 11.84
CA ILE A 941 21.21 -30.20 12.62
C ILE A 941 20.46 -30.49 13.93
N ARG A 942 19.36 -31.25 13.88
CA ARG A 942 18.59 -31.64 15.09
C ARG A 942 19.45 -32.45 16.06
N SER A 943 20.14 -33.47 15.56
CA SER A 943 21.05 -34.31 16.35
C SER A 943 22.15 -33.49 17.02
N HIS A 944 22.72 -32.52 16.30
CA HIS A 944 23.79 -31.65 16.82
C HIS A 944 23.32 -30.79 18.00
N TRP A 945 22.17 -30.13 17.90
CA TRP A 945 21.61 -29.34 19.01
C TRP A 945 21.10 -30.22 20.17
N CYS A 946 20.58 -31.41 19.90
CA CYS A 946 20.28 -32.41 20.94
C CYS A 946 21.55 -32.84 21.70
N CYS A 947 22.68 -33.03 21.02
CA CYS A 947 23.95 -33.35 21.68
C CYS A 947 24.46 -32.24 22.60
N CYS A 948 24.09 -30.97 22.40
CA CYS A 948 24.43 -29.88 23.32
C CYS A 948 23.78 -30.03 24.71
N LEU A 949 22.68 -30.78 24.85
CA LEU A 949 22.08 -31.10 26.16
C LEU A 949 22.97 -32.01 27.03
N GLY A 950 23.89 -32.75 26.41
CA GLY A 950 24.79 -33.68 27.10
C GLY A 950 26.17 -33.09 27.44
N GLN A 951 26.35 -31.78 27.28
CA GLN A 951 27.61 -31.08 27.58
C GLN A 951 27.49 -30.28 28.88
N ASP A 952 28.56 -30.25 29.67
CA ASP A 952 28.64 -29.37 30.85
C ASP A 952 28.64 -27.90 30.38
N MET A 953 27.56 -27.17 30.68
CA MET A 953 27.38 -25.75 30.35
C MET A 953 26.76 -24.98 31.52
N ASP A 954 27.00 -23.67 31.56
CA ASP A 954 26.43 -22.76 32.56
C ASP A 954 24.88 -22.72 32.54
N ASP A 955 24.26 -22.52 33.71
CA ASP A 955 22.80 -22.54 33.89
C ASP A 955 22.05 -21.60 32.93
N SER A 956 22.62 -20.42 32.63
CA SER A 956 22.04 -19.44 31.69
C SER A 956 22.03 -19.93 30.24
N LEU A 957 23.04 -20.70 29.83
CA LEU A 957 23.10 -21.34 28.51
C LEU A 957 22.15 -22.53 28.42
N GLN A 958 21.96 -23.27 29.52
CA GLN A 958 20.97 -24.35 29.59
C GLN A 958 19.54 -23.82 29.41
N VAL A 959 19.19 -22.67 30.01
CA VAL A 959 17.88 -22.02 29.80
C VAL A 959 17.70 -21.57 28.35
N LYS A 960 18.66 -20.81 27.78
CA LYS A 960 18.60 -20.38 26.37
C LYS A 960 18.56 -21.57 25.40
N LEU A 961 19.26 -22.67 25.69
CA LEU A 961 19.16 -23.91 24.91
C LEU A 961 17.77 -24.55 25.03
N GLY A 962 17.20 -24.60 26.24
CA GLY A 962 15.86 -25.14 26.50
C GLY A 962 14.72 -24.38 25.79
N GLU A 963 14.89 -23.07 25.56
CA GLU A 963 13.97 -22.24 24.76
C GLU A 963 14.14 -22.47 23.24
N LEU A 964 15.37 -22.68 22.77
CA LEU A 964 15.69 -22.87 21.36
C LEU A 964 15.34 -24.29 20.86
N LEU A 965 15.59 -25.31 21.67
CA LEU A 965 15.51 -26.72 21.28
C LEU A 965 14.11 -27.16 20.77
N PRO A 966 12.98 -26.76 21.39
CA PRO A 966 11.66 -27.08 20.86
C PRO A 966 11.49 -26.58 19.43
N ARG A 967 11.89 -25.34 19.12
CA ARG A 967 11.71 -24.71 17.81
C ARG A 967 12.54 -25.38 16.71
N VAL A 968 13.74 -25.90 17.05
CA VAL A 968 14.58 -26.69 16.13
C VAL A 968 13.99 -28.09 15.86
N LEU A 969 13.25 -28.65 16.81
CA LEU A 969 12.74 -30.02 16.76
C LEU A 969 11.25 -30.16 16.38
N ASP A 970 10.47 -29.08 16.42
CA ASP A 970 9.01 -29.09 16.20
C ASP A 970 8.64 -28.85 14.73
N VAL A 971 9.29 -29.61 13.84
CA VAL A 971 9.18 -29.43 12.38
C VAL A 971 8.28 -30.47 11.70
N HIS A 972 7.80 -31.50 12.43
CA HIS A 972 6.83 -32.48 11.95
C HIS A 972 5.93 -33.01 13.06
N VAL A 973 4.74 -32.41 13.23
CA VAL A 973 3.63 -33.02 13.99
C VAL A 973 2.52 -33.42 13.01
N SER A 974 2.66 -34.59 12.40
CA SER A 974 1.58 -35.21 11.60
C SER A 974 1.43 -36.73 11.80
N GLN A 975 2.32 -37.38 12.55
CA GLN A 975 2.15 -38.77 12.99
C GLN A 975 2.30 -38.89 14.51
N ALA A 976 1.16 -39.13 15.19
CA ALA A 976 1.08 -39.28 16.65
C ALA A 976 1.93 -40.43 17.22
N HIS A 977 2.45 -41.33 16.37
CA HIS A 977 3.24 -42.48 16.78
C HIS A 977 4.64 -42.09 17.30
N ASP A 978 5.18 -40.95 16.88
CA ASP A 978 6.57 -40.56 17.13
C ASP A 978 6.75 -39.73 18.40
N LEU A 979 5.68 -39.06 18.86
CA LEU A 979 5.62 -38.39 20.17
C LEU A 979 5.86 -39.37 21.33
N CYS A 980 5.33 -40.60 21.23
CA CYS A 980 5.57 -41.65 22.22
C CYS A 980 7.03 -42.13 22.22
N SER A 981 7.66 -42.23 21.05
CA SER A 981 9.07 -42.62 20.90
C SER A 981 10.01 -41.54 21.47
N ARG A 982 9.74 -40.27 21.15
CA ARG A 982 10.52 -39.12 21.67
C ARG A 982 10.33 -38.91 23.16
N LEU A 983 9.10 -39.07 23.68
CA LEU A 983 8.86 -39.06 25.13
C LEU A 983 9.59 -40.21 25.82
N ALA A 984 9.61 -41.41 25.24
CA ALA A 984 10.38 -42.53 25.78
C ALA A 984 11.88 -42.25 25.81
N ALA A 985 12.48 -41.75 24.73
CA ALA A 985 13.91 -41.43 24.68
C ALA A 985 14.33 -40.30 25.64
N VAL A 986 13.51 -39.23 25.76
CA VAL A 986 13.75 -38.15 26.74
C VAL A 986 13.60 -38.68 28.16
N MET A 987 12.57 -39.50 28.43
CA MET A 987 12.39 -40.11 29.75
C MET A 987 13.49 -41.11 30.10
N GLU A 988 14.00 -41.91 29.15
CA GLU A 988 15.17 -42.75 29.37
C GLU A 988 16.41 -41.91 29.67
N SER A 989 16.70 -40.86 28.89
CA SER A 989 17.84 -39.96 29.13
C SER A 989 17.81 -39.28 30.50
N ILE A 990 16.61 -39.04 31.06
CA ILE A 990 16.44 -38.48 32.40
C ILE A 990 16.58 -39.55 33.51
N HIS A 991 16.41 -40.84 33.20
CA HIS A 991 16.31 -41.92 34.20
C HIS A 991 17.43 -42.98 34.19
N SER A 992 18.23 -43.14 33.13
CA SER A 992 19.22 -44.23 33.01
C SER A 992 20.69 -43.78 32.99
N THR A 993 21.30 -43.74 34.17
CA THR A 993 22.76 -43.84 34.33
C THR A 993 23.26 -45.26 34.01
N SER A 994 23.16 -45.72 32.76
CA SER A 994 23.79 -46.97 32.30
C SER A 994 23.87 -47.10 30.78
N VAL A 995 25.08 -47.41 30.28
CA VAL A 995 25.38 -47.64 28.86
C VAL A 995 24.68 -48.91 28.35
N VAL A 996 23.88 -48.81 27.28
CA VAL A 996 23.55 -49.93 26.39
C VAL A 996 23.58 -49.46 24.93
N SER A 997 24.25 -50.23 24.07
CA SER A 997 24.36 -50.02 22.63
C SER A 997 23.08 -50.42 21.89
N VAL A 998 22.67 -49.64 20.89
CA VAL A 998 21.61 -50.00 19.92
C VAL A 998 22.23 -50.45 18.59
N LYS A 999 21.48 -51.27 17.85
CA LYS A 999 21.90 -52.02 16.66
C LYS A 999 21.17 -51.54 15.42
#